data_AF-A0A8C5BSD4-F1
#
_entry.id   AF-A0A8C5BSD4-F1
#
_cell.length_a   1.000
_cell.length_b   1.000
_cell.length_c   1.000
_cell.angle_alpha   90.00
_cell.angle_beta   90.00
_cell.angle_gamma   90.00
#
_symmetry.space_group_name_H-M   'P 1'
#
loop_
_entity.id
_entity.type
_entity.pdbx_description
1 polymer ?
#
loop_
_entity_poly.entity_id
_entity_poly.type
_entity_poly.pdbx_seq_one_letter_code
_entity_poly.pdbx_strand_id
1 'polypeptide(L)'
;LLGNRAYSSLMRGLQELDLRGNATPGSLHLIGDHAFPLAMNAQGQVLMAASLFGRGRMVVLGHESYLTALPALVENALTWLRGDGSENPLVGIHQSCKPVADNLGETIFHGQVVEGFLQDLEVGVYVVDAYSMAPDVKSLVEFLKAGGGLLIAGQAWSWAGQHPKQDVLKAFPGNQVSSVAGIYFSEHHSEGGCLSVFPPIPRCWNPDPINFADDLAFLLEGVSGFRLKKECSEIQVHGHLAFPIFPFLAGAYYGRGRVLCVTHEGLFEQQLVPLWHNALRWLDQGRKGVVGVHPSMTDLPSLYGPSGLSCRNTDFTDDLSVFVSTAYCDEKAEEMQDFVMEGGGLLIGGHAWYWCYCYPELNLPTDFAGNRILSKMGLNVLGSTVPKEFYEAPDPNEAFIDQYHFQHMVSRFSRHLLSGEPLTAKEEGFLARLRRDCASYLLMEANESASYTQVVSDLTAIVKKAGIPQVKACISEEEWISTGVYLTPGMKTYISLPAQIVNKGWKVQIGCQTDALDHLKELRRAPCVHKTFRITTPIMQVWNLWGGLLYLVAPPDTQVGGLKVTVERAVLAPYFMSGVTTIAEWAVLRTSPAPWAELEFDNVIFTIPSSAIRDLERPDKVAALWDDIMKSVADLAVVSHKFPRKERFVADVQISHGFMHAGYPIMMLSSMVPELIDWEGARTRGLWGFIHELGHNQQRGCWEFRPNTTECTCNLWSVYVHEEVLGINREQAHPALQSKSRASRPEDYVKGGKDLDNWNTWTALETYLQLQEAFGWAAFKKVFAAYHDMSDVPRDNEGKMNLYTKTFSMAVEHNLCAFFKAWGWPIEAPTEEELSKLPTWTNHPMVLYG
;
A
#
# COMPACT_ATOMS: atom_id res chain seq x y z
N LEU A 1 13.03 12.35 -10.42
CA LEU A 1 14.03 11.74 -9.52
C LEU A 1 15.40 12.21 -9.97
N LEU A 2 16.16 12.86 -9.07
CA LEU A 2 17.51 13.39 -9.37
C LEU A 2 18.45 12.32 -9.94
N GLY A 3 18.37 11.07 -9.45
CA GLY A 3 19.21 9.95 -9.90
C GLY A 3 19.10 9.64 -11.40
N ASN A 4 17.91 9.67 -12.00
CA ASN A 4 17.76 9.39 -13.45
C ASN A 4 18.40 10.46 -14.34
N ARG A 5 18.37 11.74 -13.91
CA ARG A 5 19.05 12.83 -14.63
C ARG A 5 20.56 12.70 -14.47
N ALA A 6 21.04 12.43 -13.25
CA ALA A 6 22.45 12.22 -12.98
C ALA A 6 23.02 11.03 -13.77
N TYR A 7 22.34 9.88 -13.75
CA TYR A 7 22.70 8.71 -14.56
C TYR A 7 22.76 9.04 -16.05
N SER A 8 21.74 9.72 -16.59
CA SER A 8 21.72 10.13 -18.01
C SER A 8 22.88 11.07 -18.37
N SER A 9 23.30 11.93 -17.44
CA SER A 9 24.45 12.81 -17.61
C SER A 9 25.77 12.04 -17.61
N LEU A 10 25.94 11.12 -16.65
CA LEU A 10 27.16 10.33 -16.47
C LEU A 10 27.36 9.33 -17.63
N MET A 11 26.27 8.77 -18.14
CA MET A 11 26.28 7.74 -19.19
C MET A 11 26.08 8.30 -20.60
N ARG A 12 26.11 9.62 -20.75
CA ARG A 12 25.82 10.32 -22.01
C ARG A 12 26.77 9.88 -23.12
N GLY A 13 26.20 9.42 -24.24
CA GLY A 13 26.97 9.02 -25.43
C GLY A 13 27.64 7.65 -25.33
N LEU A 14 27.49 6.95 -24.19
CA LEU A 14 28.01 5.60 -23.99
C LEU A 14 26.92 4.59 -24.34
N GLN A 15 27.26 3.59 -25.16
CA GLN A 15 26.37 2.46 -25.47
C GLN A 15 26.78 1.21 -24.71
N GLU A 16 28.08 1.02 -24.52
CA GLU A 16 28.68 -0.10 -23.81
C GLU A 16 29.89 0.38 -23.02
N LEU A 17 30.15 -0.28 -21.89
CA LEU A 17 31.34 -0.13 -21.07
C LEU A 17 32.16 -1.40 -21.23
N ASP A 18 33.30 -1.31 -21.91
CA ASP A 18 34.18 -2.43 -22.09
C ASP A 18 35.14 -2.55 -20.89
N LEU A 19 34.80 -3.44 -19.97
CA LEU A 19 35.64 -3.75 -18.80
C LEU A 19 36.47 -5.01 -19.04
N ARG A 20 36.58 -5.50 -20.29
CA ARG A 20 37.38 -6.68 -20.64
C ARG A 20 38.86 -6.29 -20.66
N GLY A 21 39.61 -6.80 -19.69
CA GLY A 21 41.06 -6.58 -19.58
C GLY A 21 41.65 -7.39 -18.42
N ASN A 22 42.94 -7.18 -18.12
CA ASN A 22 43.62 -7.85 -17.00
C ASN A 22 43.27 -7.25 -15.61
N ALA A 23 42.23 -6.43 -15.53
CA ALA A 23 41.81 -5.71 -14.34
C ALA A 23 40.57 -6.37 -13.73
N THR A 24 40.70 -6.91 -12.52
CA THR A 24 39.60 -7.54 -11.79
C THR A 24 38.97 -6.52 -10.83
N PRO A 25 37.81 -5.92 -11.15
CA PRO A 25 37.22 -4.89 -10.31
C PRO A 25 36.76 -5.42 -8.95
N GLY A 26 36.76 -4.56 -7.94
CA GLY A 26 36.03 -4.78 -6.69
C GLY A 26 34.55 -4.42 -6.81
N SER A 27 33.71 -5.11 -6.06
CA SER A 27 32.30 -4.75 -5.93
C SER A 27 32.06 -3.63 -4.91
N LEU A 28 30.99 -2.87 -5.11
CA LEU A 28 30.56 -1.77 -4.26
C LEU A 28 29.21 -2.08 -3.58
N HIS A 29 29.06 -1.74 -2.30
CA HIS A 29 27.77 -1.69 -1.62
C HIS A 29 27.23 -0.26 -1.61
N LEU A 30 25.96 -0.10 -2.01
CA LEU A 30 25.27 1.18 -2.06
C LEU A 30 24.19 1.22 -0.99
N ILE A 31 24.32 2.13 -0.03
CA ILE A 31 23.39 2.25 1.09
C ILE A 31 22.85 3.67 1.31
N GLY A 32 23.49 4.68 0.75
CA GLY A 32 23.03 6.06 0.86
C GLY A 32 21.76 6.31 0.05
N ASP A 33 20.89 7.19 0.54
CA ASP A 33 19.65 7.55 -0.16
C ASP A 33 19.90 8.08 -1.58
N HIS A 34 21.03 8.73 -1.79
CA HIS A 34 21.44 9.29 -3.08
C HIS A 34 22.41 8.40 -3.87
N ALA A 35 22.83 7.25 -3.34
CA ALA A 35 23.78 6.37 -3.99
C ALA A 35 23.08 5.48 -5.03
N PHE A 36 23.56 5.48 -6.28
CA PHE A 36 23.01 4.66 -7.36
C PHE A 36 24.11 4.05 -8.24
N PRO A 37 23.87 2.86 -8.83
CA PRO A 37 24.86 2.18 -9.66
C PRO A 37 24.96 2.82 -11.05
N LEU A 38 26.17 2.94 -11.56
CA LEU A 38 26.46 3.30 -12.95
C LEU A 38 26.60 2.06 -13.83
N ALA A 39 27.26 1.02 -13.31
CA ALA A 39 27.46 -0.24 -14.00
C ALA A 39 27.42 -1.42 -13.03
N MET A 40 26.94 -2.55 -13.54
CA MET A 40 26.68 -3.76 -12.77
C MET A 40 26.87 -4.99 -13.65
N ASN A 41 27.40 -6.07 -13.08
CA ASN A 41 27.50 -7.34 -13.79
C ASN A 41 26.18 -8.13 -13.75
N ALA A 42 26.14 -9.27 -14.45
CA ALA A 42 24.96 -10.12 -14.54
C ALA A 42 24.55 -10.75 -13.18
N GLN A 43 25.47 -10.81 -12.23
CA GLN A 43 25.26 -11.30 -10.87
C GLN A 43 24.66 -10.24 -9.93
N GLY A 44 24.51 -8.99 -10.40
CA GLY A 44 23.96 -7.89 -9.62
C GLY A 44 25.00 -7.12 -8.81
N GLN A 45 26.29 -7.41 -8.97
CA GLN A 45 27.36 -6.72 -8.26
C GLN A 45 27.67 -5.36 -8.92
N VAL A 46 27.70 -4.31 -8.11
CA VAL A 46 27.95 -2.93 -8.57
C VAL A 46 29.44 -2.73 -8.77
N LEU A 47 29.84 -2.29 -9.97
CA LEU A 47 31.26 -2.06 -10.31
C LEU A 47 31.63 -0.57 -10.29
N MET A 48 30.64 0.29 -10.51
CA MET A 48 30.80 1.74 -10.52
C MET A 48 29.51 2.37 -9.99
N ALA A 49 29.64 3.44 -9.23
CA ALA A 49 28.51 4.11 -8.60
C ALA A 49 28.70 5.61 -8.50
N ALA A 50 27.60 6.32 -8.28
CA ALA A 50 27.61 7.75 -8.01
C ALA A 50 26.67 8.09 -6.86
N SER A 51 26.95 9.19 -6.17
CA SER A 51 26.14 9.66 -5.05
C SER A 51 26.31 11.16 -4.80
N LEU A 52 25.51 11.69 -3.89
CA LEU A 52 25.53 13.06 -3.39
C LEU A 52 25.81 13.05 -1.88
N PHE A 53 26.55 14.04 -1.40
CA PHE A 53 26.73 14.30 0.03
C PHE A 53 26.88 15.80 0.28
N GLY A 54 26.07 16.36 1.19
CA GLY A 54 25.91 17.80 1.32
C GLY A 54 25.52 18.44 0.00
N ARG A 55 26.33 19.39 -0.50
CA ARG A 55 26.17 19.97 -1.85
C ARG A 55 27.05 19.32 -2.91
N GLY A 56 27.95 18.42 -2.52
CA GLY A 56 28.93 17.81 -3.40
C GLY A 56 28.44 16.54 -4.09
N ARG A 57 29.30 16.05 -4.99
CA ARG A 57 29.02 14.91 -5.88
C ARG A 57 30.17 13.93 -5.82
N MET A 58 29.87 12.64 -5.89
CA MET A 58 30.89 11.59 -5.86
C MET A 58 30.64 10.55 -6.97
N VAL A 59 31.72 10.12 -7.63
CA VAL A 59 31.75 8.97 -8.52
C VAL A 59 32.83 8.02 -8.04
N VAL A 60 32.50 6.73 -7.95
CA VAL A 60 33.39 5.67 -7.47
C VAL A 60 33.51 4.58 -8.52
N LEU A 61 34.75 4.22 -8.86
CA LEU A 61 35.07 3.15 -9.80
C LEU A 61 35.75 1.99 -9.06
N GLY A 62 35.30 0.75 -9.32
CA GLY A 62 35.82 -0.46 -8.66
C GLY A 62 37.24 -0.88 -9.08
N HIS A 63 37.92 -0.10 -9.92
CA HIS A 63 39.34 -0.28 -10.26
C HIS A 63 39.93 1.02 -10.85
N GLU A 64 41.18 1.34 -10.49
CA GLU A 64 41.97 2.49 -10.98
C GLU A 64 42.18 2.47 -12.50
N SER A 65 42.29 1.28 -13.12
CA SER A 65 42.54 1.16 -14.56
C SER A 65 41.40 1.78 -15.40
N TYR A 66 40.19 1.82 -14.86
CA TYR A 66 39.01 2.40 -15.52
C TYR A 66 39.11 3.91 -15.71
N LEU A 67 39.94 4.59 -14.92
CA LEU A 67 40.24 6.02 -15.11
C LEU A 67 40.91 6.31 -16.45
N THR A 68 41.58 5.31 -17.05
CA THR A 68 42.25 5.45 -18.36
C THR A 68 41.56 4.65 -19.45
N ALA A 69 40.96 3.51 -19.13
CA ALA A 69 40.28 2.67 -20.10
C ALA A 69 38.93 3.27 -20.57
N LEU A 70 38.31 4.14 -19.78
CA LEU A 70 36.99 4.71 -20.06
C LEU A 70 37.02 6.26 -20.12
N PRO A 71 37.79 6.88 -21.04
CA PRO A 71 38.00 8.33 -21.05
C PRO A 71 36.70 9.14 -21.20
N ALA A 72 35.76 8.66 -22.02
CA ALA A 72 34.46 9.32 -22.19
C ALA A 72 33.58 9.28 -20.92
N LEU A 73 33.65 8.19 -20.13
CA LEU A 73 32.96 8.11 -18.84
C LEU A 73 33.61 9.06 -17.83
N VAL A 74 34.94 9.13 -17.80
CA VAL A 74 35.69 10.03 -16.92
C VAL A 74 35.37 11.49 -17.24
N GLU A 75 35.31 11.87 -18.52
CA GLU A 75 34.94 13.24 -18.92
C GLU A 75 33.50 13.60 -18.48
N ASN A 76 32.54 12.68 -18.69
CA ASN A 76 31.17 12.87 -18.21
C ASN A 76 31.12 12.96 -16.68
N ALA A 77 31.92 12.15 -15.97
CA ALA A 77 32.04 12.19 -14.52
C ALA A 77 32.58 13.55 -14.06
N LEU A 78 33.67 14.05 -14.62
CA LEU A 78 34.24 15.37 -14.27
C LEU A 78 33.24 16.50 -14.51
N THR A 79 32.52 16.44 -15.64
CA THR A 79 31.45 17.41 -15.97
C THR A 79 30.35 17.40 -14.94
N TRP A 80 29.91 16.21 -14.52
CA TRP A 80 28.86 16.09 -13.52
C TRP A 80 29.35 16.49 -12.13
N LEU A 81 30.54 16.06 -11.73
CA LEU A 81 31.17 16.28 -10.42
C LEU A 81 31.41 17.75 -10.11
N ARG A 82 31.72 18.56 -11.12
CA ARG A 82 31.93 20.01 -10.99
C ARG A 82 30.71 20.77 -10.46
N GLY A 83 29.51 20.18 -10.55
CA GLY A 83 28.26 20.81 -10.11
C GLY A 83 27.60 21.67 -11.18
N ASP A 84 26.28 21.88 -11.03
CA ASP A 84 25.50 22.65 -12.00
C ASP A 84 25.83 24.14 -11.91
N GLY A 85 26.20 24.76 -13.02
CA GLY A 85 26.49 26.21 -13.11
C GLY A 85 27.91 26.62 -12.69
N SER A 86 28.77 25.67 -12.28
CA SER A 86 30.20 25.95 -12.08
C SER A 86 30.94 25.93 -13.43
N GLU A 87 31.76 26.94 -13.69
CA GLU A 87 32.64 27.01 -14.87
C GLU A 87 34.10 26.64 -14.57
N ASN A 88 34.43 26.28 -13.32
CA ASN A 88 35.82 26.01 -12.92
C ASN A 88 36.37 24.75 -13.64
N PRO A 89 37.32 24.89 -14.57
CA PRO A 89 37.85 23.74 -15.31
C PRO A 89 38.95 23.00 -14.54
N LEU A 90 39.38 23.50 -13.38
CA LEU A 90 40.51 22.95 -12.63
C LEU A 90 40.14 21.65 -11.91
N VAL A 91 40.94 20.62 -12.19
CA VAL A 91 40.83 19.29 -11.59
C VAL A 91 42.13 18.99 -10.86
N GLY A 92 42.08 18.80 -9.54
CA GLY A 92 43.22 18.30 -8.78
C GLY A 92 43.35 16.79 -9.01
N ILE A 93 44.53 16.32 -9.38
CA ILE A 93 44.78 14.91 -9.69
C ILE A 93 45.90 14.44 -8.76
N HIS A 94 45.60 13.50 -7.87
CA HIS A 94 46.64 12.90 -7.04
C HIS A 94 47.70 12.21 -7.92
N GLN A 95 48.96 12.24 -7.50
CA GLN A 95 50.10 11.68 -8.23
C GLN A 95 49.90 10.21 -8.63
N SER A 96 49.16 9.43 -7.84
CA SER A 96 48.84 8.04 -8.18
C SER A 96 47.87 7.88 -9.36
N CYS A 97 47.11 8.92 -9.70
CA CYS A 97 46.22 8.99 -10.85
C CYS A 97 46.79 9.86 -11.98
N LYS A 98 48.09 10.13 -11.99
CA LYS A 98 48.76 10.98 -12.99
C LYS A 98 48.37 10.69 -14.45
N PRO A 99 48.20 9.42 -14.91
CA PRO A 99 47.79 9.13 -16.29
C PRO A 99 46.45 9.76 -16.71
N VAL A 100 45.59 10.13 -15.75
CA VAL A 100 44.34 10.86 -16.03
C VAL A 100 44.64 12.25 -16.60
N ALA A 101 45.68 12.93 -16.12
CA ALA A 101 46.05 14.26 -16.60
C ALA A 101 46.39 14.25 -18.10
N ASP A 102 47.05 13.19 -18.56
CA ASP A 102 47.41 13.00 -19.97
C ASP A 102 46.16 12.83 -20.85
N ASN A 103 45.13 12.16 -20.35
CA ASN A 103 43.86 11.93 -21.06
C ASN A 103 42.96 13.18 -21.13
N LEU A 104 43.20 14.21 -20.33
CA LEU A 104 42.39 15.43 -20.32
C LEU A 104 42.81 16.46 -21.37
N GLY A 105 43.92 16.24 -22.09
CA GLY A 105 44.52 17.23 -22.98
C GLY A 105 43.64 17.76 -24.12
N GLU A 106 42.60 17.01 -24.51
CA GLU A 106 41.62 17.41 -25.54
C GLU A 106 40.25 17.84 -24.97
N THR A 107 40.11 17.89 -23.65
CA THR A 107 38.84 18.23 -22.96
C THR A 107 38.82 19.68 -22.47
N ILE A 108 37.69 20.12 -21.92
CA ILE A 108 37.56 21.43 -21.27
C ILE A 108 38.26 21.51 -19.89
N PHE A 109 38.80 20.41 -19.38
CA PHE A 109 39.37 20.33 -18.04
C PHE A 109 40.89 20.53 -18.03
N HIS A 110 41.39 21.13 -16.96
CA HIS A 110 42.81 21.36 -16.73
C HIS A 110 43.25 20.60 -15.48
N GLY A 111 43.97 19.49 -15.68
CA GLY A 111 44.48 18.65 -14.61
C GLY A 111 45.74 19.22 -13.96
N GLN A 112 45.69 19.48 -12.65
CA GLN A 112 46.85 19.82 -11.83
C GLN A 112 47.25 18.60 -11.00
N VAL A 113 48.44 18.06 -11.26
CA VAL A 113 48.95 16.91 -10.51
C VAL A 113 49.52 17.36 -9.16
N VAL A 114 49.07 16.74 -8.07
CA VAL A 114 49.42 17.08 -6.68
C VAL A 114 49.79 15.84 -5.86
N GLU A 115 50.58 16.03 -4.80
CA GLU A 115 51.01 14.95 -3.89
C GLU A 115 49.95 14.59 -2.82
N GLY A 116 48.93 15.43 -2.63
CA GLY A 116 47.90 15.26 -1.61
C GLY A 116 46.82 16.35 -1.72
N PHE A 117 45.73 16.21 -0.97
CA PHE A 117 44.65 17.18 -1.00
C PHE A 117 44.97 18.38 -0.10
N LEU A 118 44.96 19.59 -0.68
CA LEU A 118 45.06 20.84 0.07
C LEU A 118 43.81 21.69 -0.17
N GLN A 119 43.28 22.29 0.90
CA GLN A 119 41.99 22.99 0.87
C GLN A 119 42.04 24.29 0.04
N ASP A 120 43.24 24.81 -0.20
CA ASP A 120 43.56 26.01 -0.99
C ASP A 120 43.87 25.73 -2.47
N LEU A 121 43.68 24.50 -2.95
CA LEU A 121 43.93 24.15 -4.36
C LEU A 121 43.00 24.86 -5.36
N GLU A 122 41.94 25.51 -4.91
CA GLU A 122 40.91 26.17 -5.75
C GLU A 122 40.30 25.24 -6.83
N VAL A 123 40.41 23.92 -6.66
CA VAL A 123 39.86 22.93 -7.59
C VAL A 123 38.38 22.68 -7.36
N GLY A 124 37.62 22.50 -8.43
CA GLY A 124 36.21 22.11 -8.35
C GLY A 124 36.02 20.59 -8.19
N VAL A 125 36.97 19.81 -8.70
CA VAL A 125 36.95 18.34 -8.67
C VAL A 125 38.33 17.80 -8.28
N TYR A 126 38.35 16.74 -7.46
CA TYR A 126 39.57 16.03 -7.09
C TYR A 126 39.50 14.55 -7.48
N VAL A 127 40.55 14.05 -8.13
CA VAL A 127 40.69 12.67 -8.61
C VAL A 127 41.78 11.98 -7.81
N VAL A 128 41.45 10.85 -7.18
CA VAL A 128 42.36 10.11 -6.31
C VAL A 128 42.06 8.61 -6.34
N ASP A 129 43.07 7.78 -6.08
CA ASP A 129 42.83 6.36 -5.85
C ASP A 129 42.23 6.11 -4.47
N ALA A 130 41.63 4.94 -4.29
CA ALA A 130 40.98 4.57 -3.04
C ALA A 130 41.97 4.26 -1.88
N TYR A 131 43.29 4.34 -2.10
CA TYR A 131 44.31 3.99 -1.10
C TYR A 131 44.96 5.23 -0.46
N SER A 132 45.06 6.31 -1.24
CA SER A 132 45.81 7.51 -0.90
C SER A 132 44.98 8.56 -0.16
N MET A 133 43.75 8.21 0.27
CA MET A 133 42.81 9.15 0.90
C MET A 133 43.00 9.30 2.41
N ALA A 134 43.68 8.35 3.06
CA ALA A 134 43.78 8.28 4.53
C ALA A 134 44.34 9.56 5.20
N PRO A 135 45.35 10.26 4.65
CA PRO A 135 45.88 11.47 5.27
C PRO A 135 44.87 12.63 5.32
N ASP A 136 43.95 12.69 4.37
CA ASP A 136 43.14 13.89 4.09
C ASP A 136 41.64 13.69 4.33
N VAL A 137 41.24 12.62 5.03
CA VAL A 137 39.84 12.20 5.21
C VAL A 137 38.93 13.36 5.64
N LYS A 138 39.33 14.11 6.68
CA LYS A 138 38.52 15.22 7.20
C LYS A 138 38.34 16.33 6.16
N SER A 139 39.44 16.76 5.53
CA SER A 139 39.44 17.81 4.52
C SER A 139 38.64 17.43 3.28
N LEU A 140 38.70 16.17 2.86
CA LEU A 140 37.94 15.63 1.72
C LEU A 140 36.44 15.58 2.00
N VAL A 141 36.04 15.17 3.22
CA VAL A 141 34.62 15.18 3.64
C VAL A 141 34.09 16.62 3.70
N GLU A 142 34.86 17.56 4.24
CA GLU A 142 34.50 18.99 4.26
C GLU A 142 34.37 19.57 2.84
N PHE A 143 35.31 19.25 1.96
CA PHE A 143 35.30 19.64 0.55
C PHE A 143 34.05 19.15 -0.17
N LEU A 144 33.70 17.87 0.02
CA LEU A 144 32.48 17.29 -0.54
C LEU A 144 31.23 17.97 0.03
N LYS A 145 31.14 18.15 1.36
CA LYS A 145 29.99 18.82 2.00
C LYS A 145 29.80 20.25 1.46
N ALA A 146 30.89 20.95 1.17
CA ALA A 146 30.88 22.32 0.66
C ALA A 146 30.42 22.45 -0.80
N GLY A 147 30.43 21.37 -1.59
CA GLY A 147 30.06 21.37 -3.01
C GLY A 147 31.11 20.83 -3.97
N GLY A 148 32.26 20.38 -3.46
CA GLY A 148 33.32 19.78 -4.26
C GLY A 148 32.91 18.46 -4.91
N GLY A 149 33.60 18.09 -6.00
CA GLY A 149 33.43 16.82 -6.68
C GLY A 149 34.56 15.84 -6.37
N LEU A 150 34.25 14.57 -6.09
CA LEU A 150 35.25 13.50 -5.91
C LEU A 150 35.09 12.38 -6.94
N LEU A 151 36.17 12.06 -7.66
CA LEU A 151 36.29 10.85 -8.46
C LEU A 151 37.29 9.91 -7.79
N ILE A 152 36.79 8.79 -7.27
CA ILE A 152 37.58 7.81 -6.54
C ILE A 152 37.66 6.54 -7.38
N ALA A 153 38.83 5.93 -7.49
CA ALA A 153 38.94 4.63 -8.14
C ALA A 153 39.80 3.67 -7.32
N GLY A 154 39.35 2.43 -7.17
CA GLY A 154 40.21 1.35 -6.70
C GLY A 154 39.48 0.14 -6.20
N GLN A 155 40.23 -0.77 -5.59
CA GLN A 155 39.76 -2.12 -5.30
C GLN A 155 40.17 -2.58 -3.90
N ALA A 156 39.16 -2.79 -3.04
CA ALA A 156 39.39 -3.17 -1.65
C ALA A 156 39.71 -4.65 -1.46
N TRP A 157 39.25 -5.55 -2.35
CA TRP A 157 39.57 -6.99 -2.28
C TRP A 157 41.09 -7.24 -2.34
N SER A 158 41.81 -6.53 -3.20
CA SER A 158 43.28 -6.66 -3.29
C SER A 158 43.98 -6.11 -2.06
N TRP A 159 43.43 -5.06 -1.44
CA TRP A 159 43.92 -4.52 -0.18
C TRP A 159 43.68 -5.47 0.98
N ALA A 160 42.52 -6.13 1.03
CA ALA A 160 42.15 -7.11 2.04
C ALA A 160 43.11 -8.31 2.06
N GLY A 161 43.57 -8.76 0.89
CA GLY A 161 44.59 -9.80 0.78
C GLY A 161 45.93 -9.45 1.46
N GLN A 162 46.25 -8.15 1.57
CA GLN A 162 47.43 -7.65 2.29
C GLN A 162 47.14 -7.35 3.77
N HIS A 163 45.85 -7.25 4.16
CA HIS A 163 45.38 -6.88 5.49
C HIS A 163 44.33 -7.87 6.03
N PRO A 164 44.62 -9.19 6.09
CA PRO A 164 43.61 -10.24 6.32
C PRO A 164 42.96 -10.23 7.72
N LYS A 165 43.37 -9.35 8.63
CA LYS A 165 42.81 -9.18 9.98
C LYS A 165 42.05 -7.86 10.14
N GLN A 166 41.96 -7.06 9.09
CA GLN A 166 41.28 -5.77 9.13
C GLN A 166 39.97 -5.86 8.37
N ASP A 167 38.91 -5.38 9.00
CA ASP A 167 37.59 -5.25 8.41
C ASP A 167 37.64 -4.20 7.29
N VAL A 168 37.33 -4.61 6.06
CA VAL A 168 37.39 -3.75 4.87
C VAL A 168 36.42 -2.58 4.95
N LEU A 169 35.21 -2.77 5.48
CA LEU A 169 34.23 -1.69 5.63
C LEU A 169 34.78 -0.60 6.56
N LYS A 170 35.53 -0.99 7.58
CA LYS A 170 36.02 -0.10 8.64
C LYS A 170 37.41 0.48 8.39
N ALA A 171 38.30 -0.25 7.72
CA ALA A 171 39.73 0.08 7.67
C ALA A 171 40.22 0.48 6.28
N PHE A 172 39.48 0.13 5.22
CA PHE A 172 39.89 0.50 3.87
C PHE A 172 39.90 2.04 3.69
N PRO A 173 40.99 2.66 3.22
CA PRO A 173 41.08 4.12 3.11
C PRO A 173 39.96 4.75 2.29
N GLY A 174 39.57 4.13 1.17
CA GLY A 174 38.47 4.62 0.33
C GLY A 174 37.15 4.69 1.09
N ASN A 175 36.87 3.71 1.95
CA ASN A 175 35.67 3.66 2.79
C ASN A 175 35.67 4.74 3.88
N GLN A 176 36.81 5.33 4.23
CA GLN A 176 36.84 6.46 5.18
C GLN A 176 36.22 7.73 4.61
N VAL A 177 36.12 7.86 3.28
CA VAL A 177 35.58 9.04 2.60
C VAL A 177 34.33 8.69 1.80
N SER A 178 34.30 7.58 1.06
CA SER A 178 33.13 7.25 0.22
C SER A 178 31.87 6.88 1.03
N SER A 179 32.06 6.40 2.27
CA SER A 179 30.98 5.99 3.16
C SER A 179 30.02 7.12 3.53
N VAL A 180 30.49 8.38 3.63
CA VAL A 180 29.60 9.52 3.93
C VAL A 180 28.61 9.80 2.79
N ALA A 181 28.96 9.40 1.57
CA ALA A 181 28.07 9.42 0.41
C ALA A 181 27.32 8.09 0.22
N GLY A 182 27.45 7.16 1.18
CA GLY A 182 26.77 5.87 1.18
C GLY A 182 27.26 4.87 0.13
N ILE A 183 28.53 4.98 -0.32
CA ILE A 183 29.19 4.02 -1.21
C ILE A 183 30.34 3.35 -0.45
N TYR A 184 30.36 2.02 -0.43
CA TYR A 184 31.40 1.24 0.26
C TYR A 184 32.05 0.27 -0.72
N PHE A 185 33.37 0.23 -0.75
CA PHE A 185 34.14 -0.84 -1.38
C PHE A 185 34.04 -2.11 -0.53
N SER A 186 33.80 -3.24 -1.20
CA SER A 186 33.69 -4.57 -0.57
C SER A 186 34.98 -5.39 -0.70
N GLU A 187 35.08 -6.45 0.09
CA GLU A 187 36.18 -7.42 -0.02
C GLU A 187 36.02 -8.40 -1.19
N HIS A 188 34.88 -8.36 -1.89
CA HIS A 188 34.61 -9.24 -3.02
C HIS A 188 35.13 -8.65 -4.33
N HIS A 189 35.67 -9.54 -5.15
CA HIS A 189 36.04 -9.24 -6.53
C HIS A 189 34.89 -9.63 -7.45
N SER A 190 34.82 -8.99 -8.61
CA SER A 190 33.82 -9.25 -9.62
C SER A 190 34.48 -9.54 -10.96
N GLU A 191 33.80 -10.31 -11.81
CA GLU A 191 34.22 -10.48 -13.20
C GLU A 191 33.92 -9.21 -14.01
N GLY A 192 34.94 -8.70 -14.69
CA GLY A 192 34.76 -7.66 -15.72
C GLY A 192 34.05 -8.22 -16.94
N GLY A 193 33.32 -7.37 -17.66
CA GLY A 193 32.61 -7.74 -18.88
C GLY A 193 32.32 -6.54 -19.77
N CYS A 194 31.77 -6.81 -20.96
CA CYS A 194 31.21 -5.75 -21.79
C CYS A 194 29.78 -5.49 -21.33
N LEU A 195 29.56 -4.35 -20.68
CA LEU A 195 28.28 -4.01 -20.05
C LEU A 195 27.53 -3.00 -20.89
N SER A 196 26.34 -3.36 -21.36
CA SER A 196 25.50 -2.43 -22.09
C SER A 196 24.95 -1.34 -21.18
N VAL A 197 24.91 -0.12 -21.70
CA VAL A 197 24.36 1.06 -21.05
C VAL A 197 22.90 1.20 -21.49
N PHE A 198 21.95 0.99 -20.57
CA PHE A 198 20.53 1.10 -20.84
C PHE A 198 19.85 2.11 -19.89
N PRO A 199 18.89 2.93 -20.35
CA PRO A 199 17.86 3.49 -19.49
C PRO A 199 16.81 2.40 -19.23
N PRO A 200 16.51 2.00 -17.98
CA PRO A 200 16.79 2.68 -16.70
C PRO A 200 18.06 2.22 -15.96
N ILE A 201 18.42 2.95 -14.88
CA ILE A 201 19.51 2.63 -13.92
C ILE A 201 19.55 1.11 -13.62
N PRO A 202 20.74 0.48 -13.63
CA PRO A 202 20.90 -0.95 -13.31
C PRO A 202 20.29 -1.32 -11.96
N ARG A 203 19.66 -2.50 -11.88
CA ARG A 203 18.96 -2.96 -10.68
C ARG A 203 19.82 -3.95 -9.89
N CYS A 204 20.11 -3.66 -8.63
CA CYS A 204 20.87 -4.58 -7.77
C CYS A 204 19.91 -5.66 -7.25
N TRP A 205 20.06 -6.91 -7.72
CA TRP A 205 19.15 -8.01 -7.36
C TRP A 205 19.68 -8.86 -6.20
N ASN A 206 20.97 -8.74 -5.87
CA ASN A 206 21.60 -9.60 -4.88
C ASN A 206 22.89 -8.94 -4.34
N PRO A 207 22.78 -8.02 -3.36
CA PRO A 207 23.99 -7.50 -2.73
C PRO A 207 24.64 -8.60 -1.88
N ASP A 208 25.97 -8.69 -1.94
CA ASP A 208 26.72 -9.69 -1.17
C ASP A 208 26.43 -9.52 0.34
N PRO A 209 26.25 -10.62 1.09
CA PRO A 209 25.93 -10.55 2.51
C PRO A 209 27.10 -9.96 3.30
N ILE A 210 26.78 -9.07 4.25
CA ILE A 210 27.77 -8.46 5.14
C ILE A 210 27.83 -9.25 6.44
N ASN A 211 29.05 -9.61 6.85
CA ASN A 211 29.28 -10.37 8.06
C ASN A 211 29.41 -9.43 9.27
N PHE A 212 28.51 -9.59 10.26
CA PHE A 212 28.51 -8.83 11.52
C PHE A 212 28.97 -9.66 12.72
N ALA A 213 29.60 -10.82 12.51
CA ALA A 213 30.02 -11.72 13.58
C ALA A 213 30.93 -11.02 14.60
N ASP A 214 31.94 -10.27 14.15
CA ASP A 214 32.85 -9.56 15.05
C ASP A 214 32.11 -8.48 15.87
N ASP A 215 31.11 -7.82 15.28
CA ASP A 215 30.31 -6.80 15.95
C ASP A 215 29.39 -7.41 17.00
N LEU A 216 28.73 -8.52 16.67
CA LEU A 216 27.91 -9.28 17.61
C LEU A 216 28.77 -9.84 18.75
N ALA A 217 29.93 -10.41 18.45
CA ALA A 217 30.86 -10.91 19.46
C ALA A 217 31.32 -9.79 20.41
N PHE A 218 31.62 -8.61 19.87
CA PHE A 218 31.97 -7.43 20.67
C PHE A 218 30.82 -6.95 21.55
N LEU A 219 29.61 -6.83 20.99
CA LEU A 219 28.44 -6.32 21.71
C LEU A 219 27.99 -7.31 22.80
N LEU A 220 28.04 -8.62 22.51
CA LEU A 220 27.55 -9.68 23.38
C LEU A 220 28.62 -10.24 24.33
N GLU A 221 29.83 -9.66 24.37
CA GLU A 221 30.88 -10.11 25.30
C GLU A 221 30.38 -10.07 26.76
N GLY A 222 30.31 -11.25 27.40
CA GLY A 222 29.80 -11.40 28.76
C GLY A 222 28.27 -11.42 28.88
N VAL A 223 27.53 -11.54 27.78
CA VAL A 223 26.06 -11.61 27.73
C VAL A 223 25.61 -13.00 27.27
N SER A 224 24.98 -13.77 28.16
CA SER A 224 24.44 -15.09 27.81
C SER A 224 22.99 -15.07 27.33
N GLY A 225 22.24 -14.03 27.69
CA GLY A 225 20.83 -13.87 27.32
C GLY A 225 20.11 -12.89 28.24
N PHE A 226 18.84 -12.64 27.96
CA PHE A 226 18.05 -11.62 28.64
C PHE A 226 16.59 -12.03 28.82
N ARG A 227 16.04 -11.87 30.03
CA ARG A 227 14.60 -12.01 30.27
C ARG A 227 13.90 -10.66 30.13
N LEU A 228 13.06 -10.54 29.12
CA LEU A 228 12.30 -9.33 28.85
C LEU A 228 11.15 -9.17 29.86
N LYS A 229 11.16 -8.08 30.64
CA LYS A 229 10.10 -7.78 31.63
C LYS A 229 9.12 -6.69 31.18
N LYS A 230 9.54 -5.82 30.27
CA LYS A 230 8.74 -4.69 29.75
C LYS A 230 8.21 -5.00 28.35
N GLU A 231 7.10 -4.37 27.98
CA GLU A 231 6.55 -4.45 26.62
C GLU A 231 7.42 -3.63 25.69
N CYS A 232 8.21 -4.32 24.88
CA CYS A 232 9.07 -3.67 23.89
C CYS A 232 8.44 -3.82 22.51
N SER A 233 8.70 -2.85 21.66
CA SER A 233 8.24 -2.95 20.27
C SER A 233 9.11 -3.93 19.49
N GLU A 234 8.62 -4.46 18.39
CA GLU A 234 9.45 -5.19 17.43
C GLU A 234 10.31 -4.20 16.63
N ILE A 235 11.55 -4.58 16.32
CA ILE A 235 12.43 -3.80 15.45
C ILE A 235 12.47 -4.39 14.04
N GLN A 236 12.32 -3.53 13.03
CA GLN A 236 12.50 -3.88 11.63
C GLN A 236 13.91 -3.46 11.18
N VAL A 237 14.73 -4.44 10.82
CA VAL A 237 16.08 -4.25 10.28
C VAL A 237 16.01 -4.34 8.76
N HIS A 238 16.04 -3.19 8.09
CA HIS A 238 15.82 -3.08 6.65
C HIS A 238 17.00 -2.50 5.86
N GLY A 239 18.00 -1.91 6.51
CA GLY A 239 19.21 -1.43 5.86
C GLY A 239 20.24 -2.55 5.66
N HIS A 240 21.00 -2.49 4.57
CA HIS A 240 22.01 -3.50 4.26
C HIS A 240 23.21 -3.50 5.24
N LEU A 241 23.48 -2.36 5.87
CA LEU A 241 24.47 -2.23 6.95
C LEU A 241 23.86 -2.32 8.37
N ALA A 242 22.63 -2.80 8.47
CA ALA A 242 21.94 -2.98 9.74
C ALA A 242 21.86 -4.47 10.09
N PHE A 243 21.91 -4.78 11.39
CA PHE A 243 21.89 -6.16 11.88
C PHE A 243 21.07 -6.31 13.16
N PRO A 244 20.28 -7.39 13.27
CA PRO A 244 19.56 -7.69 14.50
C PRO A 244 20.51 -8.23 15.58
N ILE A 245 20.27 -7.84 16.83
CA ILE A 245 20.94 -8.40 18.02
C ILE A 245 19.90 -9.20 18.83
N PHE A 246 18.73 -8.59 19.06
CA PHE A 246 17.53 -9.22 19.58
C PHE A 246 16.30 -8.70 18.81
N PRO A 247 15.11 -9.31 18.92
CA PRO A 247 13.89 -8.81 18.28
C PRO A 247 13.48 -7.37 18.68
N PHE A 248 14.07 -6.83 19.75
CA PHE A 248 13.86 -5.48 20.30
C PHE A 248 15.15 -4.63 20.30
N LEU A 249 16.25 -5.13 19.72
CA LEU A 249 17.56 -4.48 19.72
C LEU A 249 18.30 -4.72 18.41
N ALA A 250 18.71 -3.65 17.72
CA ALA A 250 19.47 -3.75 16.48
C ALA A 250 20.58 -2.69 16.41
N GLY A 251 21.63 -3.02 15.67
CA GLY A 251 22.71 -2.10 15.34
C GLY A 251 22.71 -1.77 13.84
N ALA A 252 23.31 -0.65 13.46
CA ALA A 252 23.62 -0.36 12.08
C ALA A 252 24.85 0.54 11.93
N TYR A 253 25.49 0.46 10.76
CA TYR A 253 26.43 1.48 10.30
C TYR A 253 25.71 2.50 9.44
N TYR A 254 26.09 3.76 9.62
CA TYR A 254 25.57 4.86 8.81
C TYR A 254 26.68 5.88 8.59
N GLY A 255 27.14 6.01 7.35
CA GLY A 255 28.38 6.72 7.03
C GLY A 255 29.58 6.13 7.77
N ARG A 256 30.29 6.96 8.51
CA ARG A 256 31.43 6.56 9.35
C ARG A 256 31.04 6.19 10.78
N GLY A 257 29.80 6.48 11.17
CA GLY A 257 29.30 6.26 12.51
C GLY A 257 28.53 4.97 12.67
N ARG A 258 27.96 4.83 13.86
CA ARG A 258 27.26 3.63 14.31
C ARG A 258 26.03 4.03 15.09
N VAL A 259 24.96 3.27 14.93
CA VAL A 259 23.72 3.44 15.68
C VAL A 259 23.33 2.13 16.35
N LEU A 260 22.78 2.23 17.55
CA LEU A 260 22.16 1.12 18.25
C LEU A 260 20.78 1.58 18.73
N CYS A 261 19.76 0.81 18.40
CA CYS A 261 18.37 1.12 18.73
C CYS A 261 17.79 0.04 19.62
N VAL A 262 17.24 0.46 20.76
CA VAL A 262 16.45 -0.39 21.66
C VAL A 262 15.00 0.06 21.67
N THR A 263 14.06 -0.86 21.50
CA THR A 263 12.64 -0.53 21.31
C THR A 263 11.88 -0.26 22.61
N HIS A 264 12.60 0.11 23.67
CA HIS A 264 12.08 0.63 24.93
C HIS A 264 13.23 1.24 25.76
N GLU A 265 13.16 2.53 26.04
CA GLU A 265 14.12 3.34 26.80
C GLU A 265 14.38 2.79 28.23
N GLY A 266 13.34 2.30 28.90
CA GLY A 266 13.47 1.67 30.21
C GLY A 266 14.24 0.34 30.25
N LEU A 267 14.88 -0.09 29.15
CA LEU A 267 15.86 -1.17 29.12
C LEU A 267 17.29 -0.68 29.41
N PHE A 268 17.56 0.62 29.29
CA PHE A 268 18.84 1.22 29.65
C PHE A 268 19.23 0.96 31.11
N GLU A 269 18.23 0.84 31.98
CA GLU A 269 18.37 0.68 33.44
C GLU A 269 18.33 -0.78 33.92
N GLN A 270 18.11 -1.76 33.04
CA GLN A 270 17.92 -3.18 33.42
C GLN A 270 19.23 -3.99 33.42
N GLN A 271 19.16 -5.28 33.81
CA GLN A 271 20.24 -6.25 34.07
C GLN A 271 21.24 -6.53 32.91
N LEU A 272 21.32 -5.66 31.90
CA LEU A 272 22.18 -5.71 30.72
C LEU A 272 23.35 -4.71 30.79
N VAL A 273 23.89 -4.46 31.98
CA VAL A 273 25.03 -3.53 32.15
C VAL A 273 26.23 -3.86 31.25
N PRO A 274 26.67 -5.14 31.11
CA PRO A 274 27.76 -5.48 30.19
C PRO A 274 27.47 -5.09 28.74
N LEU A 275 26.25 -5.38 28.27
CA LEU A 275 25.80 -5.03 26.92
C LEU A 275 25.86 -3.52 26.68
N TRP A 276 25.39 -2.71 27.63
CA TRP A 276 25.40 -1.25 27.46
C TRP A 276 26.81 -0.67 27.51
N HIS A 277 27.70 -1.21 28.34
CA HIS A 277 29.11 -0.81 28.32
C HIS A 277 29.80 -1.17 27.00
N ASN A 278 29.51 -2.36 26.46
CA ASN A 278 30.01 -2.77 25.16
C ASN A 278 29.41 -1.90 24.05
N ALA A 279 28.11 -1.61 24.10
CA ALA A 279 27.44 -0.73 23.14
C ALA A 279 28.07 0.67 23.11
N LEU A 280 28.32 1.30 24.27
CA LEU A 280 28.96 2.62 24.30
C LEU A 280 30.38 2.59 23.73
N ARG A 281 31.17 1.56 24.05
CA ARG A 281 32.52 1.38 23.46
C ARG A 281 32.46 1.12 21.96
N TRP A 282 31.48 0.35 21.51
CA TRP A 282 31.26 0.06 20.09
C TRP A 282 30.87 1.33 19.32
N LEU A 283 29.98 2.16 19.88
CA LEU A 283 29.53 3.43 19.31
C LEU A 283 30.64 4.51 19.31
N ASP A 284 31.47 4.57 20.36
CA ASP A 284 32.58 5.51 20.49
C ASP A 284 33.76 5.18 19.57
N GLN A 285 33.88 3.92 19.13
CA GLN A 285 34.95 3.46 18.22
C GLN A 285 36.37 3.76 18.74
N GLY A 286 36.55 3.83 20.07
CA GLY A 286 37.84 4.10 20.70
C GLY A 286 38.28 5.56 20.66
N ARG A 287 37.42 6.50 20.26
CA ARG A 287 37.68 7.95 20.31
C ARG A 287 37.93 8.45 21.74
N LYS A 288 37.39 7.76 22.75
CA LYS A 288 37.42 8.14 24.17
C LYS A 288 36.85 9.54 24.40
N GLY A 289 35.82 9.90 23.63
CA GLY A 289 35.16 11.20 23.76
C GLY A 289 34.08 11.22 24.83
N VAL A 290 33.28 12.29 24.84
CA VAL A 290 32.20 12.48 25.81
C VAL A 290 30.93 11.80 25.32
N VAL A 291 30.32 10.98 26.18
CA VAL A 291 28.97 10.43 26.01
C VAL A 291 27.97 11.45 26.58
N GLY A 292 27.16 12.03 25.70
CA GLY A 292 26.05 12.90 26.10
C GLY A 292 24.78 12.07 26.31
N VAL A 293 24.14 12.20 27.46
CA VAL A 293 22.86 11.55 27.76
C VAL A 293 21.77 12.60 27.82
N HIS A 294 20.68 12.39 27.07
CA HIS A 294 19.56 13.32 27.03
C HIS A 294 18.99 13.56 28.45
N PRO A 295 18.63 14.81 28.82
CA PRO A 295 18.26 15.16 30.20
C PRO A 295 17.08 14.39 30.80
N SER A 296 16.24 13.78 29.97
CA SER A 296 15.13 12.94 30.42
C SER A 296 15.56 11.61 31.07
N MET A 297 16.85 11.24 31.00
CA MET A 297 17.39 9.96 31.50
C MET A 297 18.48 10.19 32.55
N THR A 298 18.12 10.86 33.65
CA THR A 298 19.07 11.46 34.61
C THR A 298 20.01 10.47 35.31
N ASP A 299 19.60 9.19 35.44
CA ASP A 299 20.30 8.20 36.25
C ASP A 299 21.36 7.40 35.47
N LEU A 300 21.32 7.46 34.14
CA LEU A 300 22.19 6.67 33.26
C LEU A 300 23.68 7.03 33.30
N PRO A 301 24.10 8.31 33.41
CA PRO A 301 25.54 8.63 33.48
C PRO A 301 26.26 7.93 34.62
N SER A 302 25.59 7.75 35.76
CA SER A 302 26.13 7.02 36.93
C SER A 302 26.27 5.53 36.66
N LEU A 303 25.31 4.94 35.93
CA LEU A 303 25.32 3.52 35.54
C LEU A 303 26.40 3.21 34.49
N TYR A 304 26.70 4.18 33.63
CA TYR A 304 27.69 4.06 32.55
C TYR A 304 29.09 4.50 32.94
N GLY A 305 29.28 5.14 34.09
CA GLY A 305 30.61 5.52 34.60
C GLY A 305 31.68 4.39 34.57
N PRO A 306 31.34 3.13 34.89
CA PRO A 306 32.29 2.01 34.79
C PRO A 306 32.65 1.58 33.37
N SER A 307 32.05 2.16 32.31
CA SER A 307 32.37 1.83 30.91
C SER A 307 33.75 2.32 30.45
N GLY A 308 34.38 3.21 31.22
CA GLY A 308 35.65 3.86 30.87
C GLY A 308 35.52 5.11 30.00
N LEU A 309 34.29 5.56 29.73
CA LEU A 309 33.99 6.79 28.97
C LEU A 309 33.41 7.88 29.87
N SER A 310 33.73 9.14 29.56
CA SER A 310 33.17 10.29 30.29
C SER A 310 31.71 10.49 29.89
N CYS A 311 30.78 10.46 30.85
CA CYS A 311 29.35 10.62 30.60
C CYS A 311 28.83 11.91 31.26
N ARG A 312 28.00 12.68 30.56
CA ARG A 312 27.31 13.86 31.12
C ARG A 312 25.86 13.97 30.62
N ASN A 313 24.98 14.53 31.45
CA ASN A 313 23.64 14.92 31.00
C ASN A 313 23.75 16.21 30.19
N THR A 314 23.26 16.19 28.96
CA THR A 314 23.27 17.34 28.04
C THR A 314 22.31 17.10 26.89
N ASP A 315 21.77 18.19 26.34
CA ASP A 315 21.14 18.15 25.01
C ASP A 315 22.20 17.84 23.93
N PHE A 316 21.73 17.52 22.72
CA PHE A 316 22.60 17.20 21.59
C PHE A 316 23.53 18.38 21.24
N THR A 317 24.84 18.12 21.30
CA THR A 317 25.94 19.03 20.98
C THR A 317 26.99 18.35 20.11
N ASP A 318 27.72 19.14 19.34
CA ASP A 318 28.61 18.70 18.26
C ASP A 318 29.93 18.11 18.79
N ASP A 319 30.26 18.31 20.07
CA ASP A 319 31.49 17.86 20.73
C ASP A 319 31.41 16.42 21.29
N LEU A 320 30.24 15.78 21.17
CA LEU A 320 30.01 14.44 21.70
C LEU A 320 30.66 13.37 20.83
N SER A 321 31.09 12.26 21.43
CA SER A 321 31.47 11.06 20.66
C SER A 321 30.32 10.08 20.52
N VAL A 322 29.44 10.04 21.53
CA VAL A 322 28.21 9.24 21.54
C VAL A 322 27.09 10.07 22.13
N PHE A 323 25.90 10.02 21.53
CA PHE A 323 24.69 10.62 22.06
C PHE A 323 23.67 9.54 22.41
N VAL A 324 23.14 9.60 23.63
CA VAL A 324 22.10 8.69 24.14
C VAL A 324 20.78 9.46 24.22
N SER A 325 19.80 9.06 23.41
CA SER A 325 18.53 9.77 23.25
C SER A 325 17.31 8.87 23.41
N THR A 326 16.15 9.52 23.56
CA THR A 326 14.85 8.85 23.43
C THR A 326 14.33 8.96 22.00
N ALA A 327 13.43 8.05 21.61
CA ALA A 327 12.81 8.02 20.28
C ALA A 327 11.59 8.95 20.13
N TYR A 328 11.37 9.88 21.07
CA TYR A 328 10.13 10.66 21.17
C TYR A 328 10.26 12.12 20.71
N CYS A 329 11.46 12.55 20.30
CA CYS A 329 11.72 13.90 19.82
C CYS A 329 12.63 13.86 18.59
N ASP A 330 12.24 14.60 17.54
CA ASP A 330 12.93 14.69 16.25
C ASP A 330 13.36 16.12 15.90
N GLU A 331 13.30 17.07 16.84
CA GLU A 331 13.64 18.49 16.60
C GLU A 331 15.05 18.68 16.00
N LYS A 332 15.98 17.78 16.31
CA LYS A 332 17.36 17.76 15.83
C LYS A 332 17.69 16.54 14.96
N ALA A 333 16.69 15.94 14.30
CA ALA A 333 16.88 14.70 13.55
C ALA A 333 17.96 14.81 12.45
N GLU A 334 17.99 15.90 11.69
CA GLU A 334 19.00 16.12 10.65
C GLU A 334 20.41 16.26 11.24
N GLU A 335 20.56 17.03 12.34
CA GLU A 335 21.83 17.17 13.06
C GLU A 335 22.34 15.82 13.59
N MET A 336 21.45 14.99 14.14
CA MET A 336 21.80 13.65 14.61
C MET A 336 22.19 12.70 13.46
N GLN A 337 21.50 12.80 12.32
CA GLN A 337 21.82 12.01 11.13
C GLN A 337 23.20 12.39 10.58
N ASP A 338 23.49 13.68 10.43
CA ASP A 338 24.80 14.21 10.03
C ASP A 338 25.89 13.77 11.01
N PHE A 339 25.62 13.86 12.31
CA PHE A 339 26.55 13.44 13.35
C PHE A 339 26.95 11.97 13.24
N VAL A 340 25.98 11.06 13.08
CA VAL A 340 26.30 9.64 12.87
C VAL A 340 27.02 9.46 11.54
N MET A 341 26.53 10.09 10.45
CA MET A 341 27.15 9.97 9.14
C MET A 341 28.64 10.37 9.13
N GLU A 342 29.02 11.39 9.91
CA GLU A 342 30.40 11.89 10.00
C GLU A 342 31.31 11.11 10.96
N GLY A 343 30.75 10.20 11.76
CA GLY A 343 31.52 9.30 12.63
C GLY A 343 30.99 9.11 14.05
N GLY A 344 29.97 9.88 14.43
CA GLY A 344 29.35 9.85 15.75
C GLY A 344 28.67 8.52 16.08
N GLY A 345 28.46 8.28 17.37
CA GLY A 345 27.70 7.14 17.87
C GLY A 345 26.31 7.55 18.36
N LEU A 346 25.25 6.88 17.93
CA LEU A 346 23.90 7.13 18.44
C LEU A 346 23.36 5.90 19.18
N LEU A 347 22.97 6.08 20.44
CA LEU A 347 22.19 5.10 21.19
C LEU A 347 20.78 5.67 21.38
N ILE A 348 19.76 5.04 20.81
CA ILE A 348 18.40 5.55 20.87
C ILE A 348 17.43 4.52 21.45
N GLY A 349 16.58 4.97 22.37
CA GLY A 349 15.63 4.13 23.08
C GLY A 349 14.21 4.64 22.99
N GLY A 350 13.26 3.79 22.63
CA GLY A 350 11.84 4.13 22.74
C GLY A 350 10.92 3.12 22.07
N HIS A 351 9.66 3.10 22.49
CA HIS A 351 8.68 2.15 22.02
C HIS A 351 7.60 2.85 21.18
N ALA A 352 7.19 2.22 20.07
CA ALA A 352 6.15 2.75 19.20
C ALA A 352 4.79 2.09 19.41
N TRP A 353 4.70 0.93 20.07
CA TRP A 353 3.42 0.25 20.29
C TRP A 353 2.38 1.14 21.02
N TYR A 354 2.81 1.87 22.05
CA TYR A 354 1.93 2.77 22.81
C TYR A 354 1.57 4.01 21.99
N TRP A 355 2.54 4.52 21.23
CA TRP A 355 2.32 5.63 20.31
C TRP A 355 1.26 5.27 19.24
N CYS A 356 1.34 4.09 18.63
CA CYS A 356 0.32 3.61 17.68
C CYS A 356 -1.05 3.45 18.31
N TYR A 357 -1.11 3.06 19.59
CA TYR A 357 -2.37 3.00 20.33
C TYR A 357 -2.98 4.39 20.54
N CYS A 358 -2.16 5.40 20.85
CA CYS A 358 -2.62 6.78 21.02
C CYS A 358 -2.96 7.48 19.70
N TYR A 359 -2.31 7.10 18.60
CA TYR A 359 -2.40 7.77 17.30
C TYR A 359 -2.68 6.78 16.14
N PRO A 360 -3.80 6.04 16.15
CA PRO A 360 -4.07 4.97 15.19
C PRO A 360 -4.26 5.44 13.73
N GLU A 361 -4.54 6.74 13.54
CA GLU A 361 -4.76 7.35 12.22
C GLU A 361 -3.48 7.84 11.54
N LEU A 362 -2.35 7.87 12.28
CA LEU A 362 -1.06 8.38 11.78
C LEU A 362 -0.19 7.26 11.20
N ASN A 363 0.69 7.61 10.26
CA ASN A 363 1.57 6.67 9.57
C ASN A 363 2.88 6.49 10.37
N LEU A 364 2.99 5.38 11.10
CA LEU A 364 4.11 5.09 12.00
C LEU A 364 5.52 5.34 11.40
N PRO A 365 5.89 4.78 10.23
CA PRO A 365 7.18 5.08 9.61
C PRO A 365 7.50 6.57 9.37
N THR A 366 6.49 7.40 9.13
CA THR A 366 6.69 8.81 8.72
C THR A 366 6.29 9.83 9.79
N ASP A 367 5.51 9.44 10.80
CA ASP A 367 4.99 10.34 11.83
C ASP A 367 5.58 10.09 13.23
N PHE A 368 6.17 8.92 13.50
CA PHE A 368 6.88 8.67 14.75
C PHE A 368 8.29 9.27 14.71
N ALA A 369 8.58 10.17 15.65
CA ALA A 369 9.84 10.91 15.76
C ALA A 369 11.08 10.01 15.64
N GLY A 370 11.10 8.88 16.36
CA GLY A 370 12.22 7.93 16.31
C GLY A 370 12.48 7.36 14.92
N ASN A 371 11.43 7.05 14.15
CA ASN A 371 11.58 6.51 12.80
C ASN A 371 12.07 7.58 11.82
N ARG A 372 11.71 8.86 12.00
CA ARG A 372 12.29 9.95 11.20
C ARG A 372 13.80 10.06 11.33
N ILE A 373 14.36 9.68 12.48
CA ILE A 373 15.80 9.58 12.70
C ILE A 373 16.35 8.27 12.10
N LEU A 374 15.72 7.14 12.44
CA LEU A 374 16.26 5.79 12.25
C LEU A 374 16.07 5.20 10.85
N SER A 375 15.02 5.56 10.12
CA SER A 375 14.69 4.95 8.82
C SER A 375 15.83 5.11 7.82
N LYS A 376 16.52 6.26 7.79
CA LYS A 376 17.69 6.49 6.92
C LYS A 376 18.89 5.60 7.28
N MET A 377 18.96 5.18 8.54
CA MET A 377 20.00 4.30 9.06
C MET A 377 19.65 2.81 8.92
N GLY A 378 18.51 2.49 8.30
CA GLY A 378 18.12 1.11 8.04
C GLY A 378 17.30 0.44 9.15
N LEU A 379 16.78 1.20 10.10
CA LEU A 379 16.08 0.69 11.28
C LEU A 379 14.70 1.37 11.43
N ASN A 380 13.66 0.58 11.76
CA ASN A 380 12.36 1.11 12.19
C ASN A 380 11.89 0.44 13.48
N VAL A 381 11.30 1.23 14.38
CA VAL A 381 10.54 0.74 15.53
C VAL A 381 9.09 0.52 15.09
N LEU A 382 8.58 -0.70 15.26
CA LEU A 382 7.25 -1.09 14.80
C LEU A 382 6.17 -0.90 15.88
N GLY A 383 4.90 -0.93 15.47
CA GLY A 383 3.77 -0.90 16.41
C GLY A 383 3.47 -2.27 17.06
N SER A 384 4.03 -3.35 16.52
CA SER A 384 3.93 -4.70 17.10
C SER A 384 4.84 -4.83 18.32
N THR A 385 4.48 -5.73 19.23
CA THR A 385 5.26 -6.02 20.44
C THR A 385 5.98 -7.36 20.34
N VAL A 386 7.05 -7.51 21.11
CA VAL A 386 7.78 -8.78 21.26
C VAL A 386 7.33 -9.53 22.53
N PRO A 387 7.32 -10.88 22.53
CA PRO A 387 6.97 -11.66 23.70
C PRO A 387 7.85 -11.38 24.93
N LYS A 388 7.26 -11.42 26.13
CA LYS A 388 7.99 -11.28 27.41
C LYS A 388 8.60 -12.61 27.83
N GLU A 389 9.64 -13.03 27.12
CA GLU A 389 10.31 -14.30 27.35
C GLU A 389 11.83 -14.14 27.60
N PHE A 390 12.52 -15.28 27.72
CA PHE A 390 13.98 -15.29 27.78
C PHE A 390 14.54 -15.42 26.37
N TYR A 391 15.41 -14.49 26.00
CA TYR A 391 16.12 -14.47 24.73
C TYR A 391 17.56 -14.88 24.97
N GLU A 392 18.00 -15.98 24.37
CA GLU A 392 19.41 -16.38 24.35
C GLU A 392 20.22 -15.42 23.48
N ALA A 393 21.45 -15.12 23.89
CA ALA A 393 22.36 -14.34 23.06
C ALA A 393 22.66 -15.12 21.76
N PRO A 394 22.50 -14.50 20.58
CA PRO A 394 22.73 -15.21 19.32
C PRO A 394 24.22 -15.58 19.16
N ASP A 395 24.49 -16.74 18.57
CA ASP A 395 25.85 -17.11 18.18
C ASP A 395 26.33 -16.15 17.07
N PRO A 396 27.41 -15.39 17.27
CA PRO A 396 27.89 -14.44 16.27
C PRO A 396 28.18 -15.05 14.89
N ASN A 397 28.58 -16.33 14.82
CA ASN A 397 28.93 -16.99 13.56
C ASN A 397 27.71 -17.53 12.81
N GLU A 398 26.62 -17.83 13.51
CA GLU A 398 25.40 -18.38 12.92
C GLU A 398 24.29 -17.31 12.78
N ALA A 399 24.41 -16.19 13.50
CA ALA A 399 23.42 -15.12 13.59
C ALA A 399 22.89 -14.64 12.24
N PHE A 400 23.75 -14.52 11.22
CA PHE A 400 23.32 -14.07 9.89
C PHE A 400 22.40 -15.07 9.19
N ILE A 401 22.66 -16.37 9.36
CA ILE A 401 21.84 -17.46 8.81
C ILE A 401 20.56 -17.61 9.65
N ASP A 402 20.70 -17.38 10.95
CA ASP A 402 19.70 -17.77 11.93
C ASP A 402 18.69 -16.69 12.29
N GLN A 403 19.00 -15.43 12.00
CA GLN A 403 18.13 -14.31 12.31
C GLN A 403 17.44 -13.74 11.08
N TYR A 404 16.26 -13.17 11.33
CA TYR A 404 15.50 -12.52 10.29
C TYR A 404 16.12 -11.17 9.89
N HIS A 405 16.39 -10.98 8.60
CA HIS A 405 16.77 -9.69 8.01
C HIS A 405 15.89 -9.40 6.78
N PHE A 406 15.28 -8.21 6.72
CA PHE A 406 14.23 -7.90 5.75
C PHE A 406 14.68 -8.03 4.29
N GLN A 407 15.76 -7.34 3.88
CA GLN A 407 16.21 -7.37 2.49
C GLN A 407 16.67 -8.77 2.04
N HIS A 408 17.34 -9.51 2.93
CA HIS A 408 17.74 -10.88 2.66
C HIS A 408 16.51 -11.75 2.38
N MET A 409 15.48 -11.65 3.23
CA MET A 409 14.24 -12.38 3.04
C MET A 409 13.47 -11.95 1.78
N VAL A 410 13.46 -10.66 1.42
CA VAL A 410 12.90 -10.18 0.14
C VAL A 410 13.65 -10.81 -1.04
N SER A 411 14.99 -10.85 -1.01
CA SER A 411 15.80 -11.49 -2.06
C SER A 411 15.53 -12.99 -2.16
N ARG A 412 15.51 -13.71 -1.02
CA ARG A 412 15.21 -15.16 -0.98
C ARG A 412 13.81 -15.47 -1.49
N PHE A 413 12.81 -14.71 -1.04
CA PHE A 413 11.44 -14.86 -1.49
C PHE A 413 11.28 -14.53 -2.98
N SER A 414 11.98 -13.49 -3.46
CA SER A 414 12.02 -13.15 -4.89
C SER A 414 12.61 -14.29 -5.71
N ARG A 415 13.75 -14.87 -5.32
CA ARG A 415 14.36 -16.01 -6.04
C ARG A 415 13.47 -17.25 -6.02
N HIS A 416 12.80 -17.51 -4.91
CA HIS A 416 11.82 -18.58 -4.82
C HIS A 416 10.71 -18.44 -5.87
N LEU A 417 10.13 -17.26 -6.01
CA LEU A 417 9.04 -17.02 -6.96
C LEU A 417 9.52 -16.81 -8.40
N LEU A 418 10.61 -16.06 -8.60
CA LEU A 418 11.11 -15.64 -9.92
C LEU A 418 11.95 -16.73 -10.59
N SER A 419 12.73 -17.50 -9.81
CA SER A 419 13.70 -18.48 -10.31
C SER A 419 13.41 -19.92 -9.88
N GLY A 420 12.43 -20.16 -9.00
CA GLY A 420 12.05 -21.50 -8.56
C GLY A 420 12.98 -22.10 -7.50
N GLU A 421 13.82 -21.29 -6.85
CA GLU A 421 14.71 -21.77 -5.78
C GLU A 421 13.92 -22.16 -4.52
N PRO A 422 14.17 -23.31 -3.88
CA PRO A 422 13.46 -23.68 -2.66
C PRO A 422 13.83 -22.76 -1.49
N LEU A 423 12.86 -22.51 -0.61
CA LEU A 423 13.11 -21.91 0.72
C LEU A 423 13.45 -23.02 1.71
N THR A 424 14.26 -22.70 2.72
CA THR A 424 14.47 -23.57 3.88
C THR A 424 13.29 -23.51 4.84
N ALA A 425 13.11 -24.52 5.70
CA ALA A 425 12.03 -24.52 6.70
C ALA A 425 12.07 -23.28 7.63
N LYS A 426 13.27 -22.74 7.88
CA LYS A 426 13.46 -21.54 8.69
C LYS A 426 13.03 -20.28 7.94
N GLU A 427 13.38 -20.16 6.66
CA GLU A 427 12.93 -19.08 5.78
C GLU A 427 11.42 -19.09 5.59
N GLU A 428 10.80 -20.26 5.48
CA GLU A 428 9.33 -20.41 5.45
C GLU A 428 8.69 -19.87 6.73
N GLY A 429 9.29 -20.13 7.89
CA GLY A 429 8.85 -19.59 9.19
C GLY A 429 8.86 -18.05 9.25
N PHE A 430 9.66 -17.39 8.42
CA PHE A 430 9.77 -15.94 8.34
C PHE A 430 8.75 -15.27 7.41
N LEU A 431 8.00 -16.02 6.60
CA LEU A 431 7.09 -15.45 5.59
C LEU A 431 5.99 -14.56 6.20
N ALA A 432 5.46 -14.94 7.37
CA ALA A 432 4.45 -14.13 8.06
C ALA A 432 5.00 -12.76 8.50
N ARG A 433 6.25 -12.73 8.98
CA ARG A 433 6.95 -11.50 9.35
C ARG A 433 7.28 -10.68 8.11
N LEU A 434 7.81 -11.32 7.06
CA LEU A 434 8.09 -10.69 5.77
C LEU A 434 6.87 -9.96 5.21
N ARG A 435 5.69 -10.57 5.28
CA ARG A 435 4.42 -9.94 4.87
C ARG A 435 4.16 -8.62 5.61
N ARG A 436 4.29 -8.62 6.94
CA ARG A 436 4.06 -7.41 7.77
C ARG A 436 5.10 -6.34 7.48
N ASP A 437 6.35 -6.75 7.39
CA ASP A 437 7.48 -5.85 7.17
C ASP A 437 7.45 -5.22 5.78
N CYS A 438 7.03 -5.95 4.74
CA CYS A 438 6.78 -5.37 3.41
C CYS A 438 5.74 -4.25 3.47
N ALA A 439 4.65 -4.44 4.21
CA ALA A 439 3.63 -3.41 4.37
C ALA A 439 4.17 -2.18 5.12
N SER A 440 4.86 -2.39 6.25
CA SER A 440 5.52 -1.32 7.01
C SER A 440 6.56 -0.58 6.17
N TYR A 441 7.37 -1.30 5.41
CA TYR A 441 8.41 -0.73 4.55
C TYR A 441 7.78 0.18 3.49
N LEU A 442 6.71 -0.28 2.80
CA LEU A 442 6.04 0.53 1.78
C LEU A 442 5.45 1.84 2.32
N LEU A 443 5.01 1.87 3.58
CA LEU A 443 4.49 3.06 4.25
C LEU A 443 5.55 4.15 4.54
N MET A 444 6.85 3.85 4.39
CA MET A 444 7.92 4.85 4.49
C MET A 444 7.84 5.92 3.39
N GLU A 445 7.22 5.59 2.25
CA GLU A 445 7.07 6.49 1.08
C GLU A 445 8.36 7.19 0.61
N ALA A 446 9.53 6.58 0.87
CA ALA A 446 10.86 7.12 0.60
C ALA A 446 11.25 7.04 -0.88
N ASN A 447 10.40 7.57 -1.76
CA ASN A 447 10.53 7.50 -3.23
C ASN A 447 11.79 8.19 -3.78
N GLU A 448 12.45 9.01 -2.97
CA GLU A 448 13.72 9.66 -3.32
C GLU A 448 14.95 8.78 -3.00
N SER A 449 14.79 7.74 -2.17
CA SER A 449 15.85 6.80 -1.82
C SER A 449 16.00 5.72 -2.90
N ALA A 450 17.23 5.58 -3.42
CA ALA A 450 17.54 4.54 -4.40
C ALA A 450 17.31 3.13 -3.83
N SER A 451 17.66 2.92 -2.56
CA SER A 451 17.47 1.62 -1.88
C SER A 451 15.98 1.26 -1.75
N TYR A 452 15.14 2.21 -1.37
CA TYR A 452 13.69 2.03 -1.28
C TYR A 452 13.07 1.72 -2.64
N THR A 453 13.39 2.51 -3.66
CA THR A 453 12.82 2.33 -5.00
C THR A 453 13.21 0.99 -5.64
N GLN A 454 14.40 0.47 -5.32
CA GLN A 454 14.83 -0.87 -5.72
C GLN A 454 13.97 -1.96 -5.08
N VAL A 455 13.78 -1.94 -3.76
CA VAL A 455 12.91 -2.91 -3.06
C VAL A 455 11.46 -2.82 -3.58
N VAL A 456 10.92 -1.62 -3.78
CA VAL A 456 9.58 -1.44 -4.37
C VAL A 456 9.50 -2.06 -5.77
N SER A 457 10.54 -1.91 -6.59
CA SER A 457 10.63 -2.53 -7.90
C SER A 457 10.63 -4.06 -7.81
N ASP A 458 11.34 -4.63 -6.84
CA ASP A 458 11.42 -6.09 -6.63
C ASP A 458 10.08 -6.65 -6.15
N LEU A 459 9.45 -6.00 -5.16
CA LEU A 459 8.09 -6.33 -4.73
C LEU A 459 7.09 -6.19 -5.88
N THR A 460 7.25 -5.19 -6.75
CA THR A 460 6.43 -5.03 -7.95
C THR A 460 6.66 -6.17 -8.95
N ALA A 461 7.89 -6.63 -9.13
CA ALA A 461 8.22 -7.76 -10.01
C ALA A 461 7.62 -9.08 -9.47
N ILE A 462 7.75 -9.31 -8.16
CA ILE A 462 7.09 -10.41 -7.46
C ILE A 462 5.59 -10.37 -7.71
N VAL A 463 4.94 -9.23 -7.43
CA VAL A 463 3.50 -9.04 -7.63
C VAL A 463 3.07 -9.25 -9.07
N LYS A 464 3.84 -8.76 -10.05
CA LYS A 464 3.56 -8.98 -11.48
C LYS A 464 3.61 -10.45 -11.87
N LYS A 465 4.46 -11.25 -11.22
CA LYS A 465 4.61 -12.68 -11.50
C LYS A 465 3.62 -13.53 -10.70
N ALA A 466 3.41 -13.21 -9.42
CA ALA A 466 2.62 -14.01 -8.47
C ALA A 466 1.14 -13.59 -8.37
N GLY A 467 0.77 -12.41 -8.87
CA GLY A 467 -0.55 -11.80 -8.67
C GLY A 467 -0.68 -11.06 -7.33
N ILE A 468 -1.77 -10.31 -7.14
CA ILE A 468 -2.06 -9.51 -5.93
C ILE A 468 -3.23 -10.16 -5.15
N PRO A 469 -3.06 -10.63 -3.90
CA PRO A 469 -4.17 -10.89 -2.99
C PRO A 469 -4.68 -9.60 -2.31
N GLN A 470 -5.92 -9.62 -1.82
CA GLN A 470 -6.74 -8.44 -1.56
C GLN A 470 -6.52 -7.65 -0.28
N VAL A 471 -6.99 -6.39 -0.36
CA VAL A 471 -7.40 -5.55 0.75
C VAL A 471 -8.92 -5.38 0.68
N LYS A 472 -9.58 -5.53 1.83
CA LYS A 472 -11.02 -5.45 2.03
C LYS A 472 -11.51 -4.00 1.88
N ALA A 473 -12.50 -3.75 1.03
CA ALA A 473 -13.17 -2.46 0.95
C ALA A 473 -14.17 -2.32 2.11
N CYS A 474 -14.09 -1.20 2.85
CA CYS A 474 -15.13 -0.76 3.78
C CYS A 474 -16.32 -0.21 2.99
N ILE A 475 -17.51 -0.74 3.29
CA ILE A 475 -18.79 -0.22 2.81
C ILE A 475 -19.01 1.13 3.50
N SER A 476 -19.22 2.19 2.73
CA SER A 476 -19.59 3.51 3.23
C SER A 476 -20.70 4.09 2.35
N GLU A 477 -21.48 5.02 2.92
CA GLU A 477 -22.58 5.75 2.25
C GLU A 477 -22.07 6.80 1.24
N GLU A 478 -20.98 6.50 0.55
CA GLU A 478 -20.34 7.37 -0.44
C GLU A 478 -21.10 7.35 -1.79
N GLU A 479 -21.07 8.48 -2.51
CA GLU A 479 -21.61 8.60 -3.86
C GLU A 479 -20.48 8.63 -4.89
N TRP A 480 -20.59 7.83 -5.94
CA TRP A 480 -19.64 7.85 -7.06
C TRP A 480 -20.15 8.78 -8.16
N ILE A 481 -19.29 9.69 -8.61
CA ILE A 481 -19.53 10.61 -9.71
C ILE A 481 -18.68 10.18 -10.91
N SER A 482 -19.36 9.85 -12.00
CA SER A 482 -18.76 9.43 -13.26
C SER A 482 -18.09 10.59 -13.99
N THR A 483 -16.87 10.37 -14.49
CA THR A 483 -16.11 11.42 -15.19
C THR A 483 -16.05 11.24 -16.70
N GLY A 484 -16.48 10.08 -17.22
CA GLY A 484 -16.43 9.76 -18.65
C GLY A 484 -15.01 9.54 -19.21
N VAL A 485 -14.00 9.44 -18.34
CA VAL A 485 -12.62 9.18 -18.75
C VAL A 485 -12.04 7.91 -18.16
N TYR A 486 -11.10 7.32 -18.88
CA TYR A 486 -10.44 6.05 -18.59
C TYR A 486 -8.92 6.25 -18.57
N LEU A 487 -8.25 5.62 -17.61
CA LEU A 487 -6.80 5.52 -17.59
C LEU A 487 -6.36 4.17 -18.13
N THR A 488 -5.42 4.16 -19.07
CA THR A 488 -4.82 2.90 -19.55
C THR A 488 -3.97 2.25 -18.45
N PRO A 489 -3.75 0.93 -18.51
CA PRO A 489 -2.93 0.21 -17.53
C PRO A 489 -1.58 0.90 -17.23
N GLY A 490 -1.33 1.19 -15.95
CA GLY A 490 -0.09 1.81 -15.48
C GLY A 490 0.09 3.29 -15.81
N MET A 491 -0.86 3.92 -16.51
CA MET A 491 -0.78 5.34 -16.85
C MET A 491 -0.93 6.20 -15.60
N LYS A 492 0.03 7.11 -15.40
CA LYS A 492 -0.02 8.17 -14.39
C LYS A 492 -0.54 9.44 -15.03
N THR A 493 -1.44 10.12 -14.35
CA THR A 493 -1.91 11.47 -14.72
C THR A 493 -1.96 12.36 -13.49
N TYR A 494 -1.75 13.65 -13.68
CA TYR A 494 -2.15 14.63 -12.67
C TYR A 494 -3.63 14.97 -12.84
N ILE A 495 -4.27 15.22 -11.70
CA ILE A 495 -5.64 15.71 -11.61
C ILE A 495 -5.63 16.99 -10.77
N SER A 496 -6.19 18.06 -11.34
CA SER A 496 -6.40 19.33 -10.67
C SER A 496 -7.80 19.37 -10.10
N LEU A 497 -7.88 19.61 -8.80
CA LEU A 497 -9.06 19.47 -7.97
C LEU A 497 -9.38 20.80 -7.29
N PRO A 498 -10.66 21.18 -7.19
CA PRO A 498 -11.09 22.42 -6.58
C PRO A 498 -10.83 22.39 -5.06
N ALA A 499 -10.42 23.52 -4.48
CA ALA A 499 -10.08 23.63 -3.06
C ALA A 499 -11.24 23.21 -2.13
N GLN A 500 -12.48 23.31 -2.60
CA GLN A 500 -13.69 22.94 -1.87
C GLN A 500 -13.75 21.46 -1.47
N ILE A 501 -13.04 20.56 -2.17
CA ILE A 501 -13.03 19.12 -1.89
C ILE A 501 -11.72 18.60 -1.31
N VAL A 502 -10.71 19.46 -1.21
CA VAL A 502 -9.39 19.12 -0.67
C VAL A 502 -9.45 18.99 0.85
N ASN A 503 -9.00 17.84 1.38
CA ASN A 503 -9.08 17.47 2.78
C ASN A 503 -10.52 17.45 3.34
N LYS A 504 -11.51 17.11 2.50
CA LYS A 504 -12.93 17.03 2.89
C LYS A 504 -13.51 15.61 2.80
N GLY A 505 -12.67 14.59 2.87
CA GLY A 505 -13.10 13.18 2.81
C GLY A 505 -13.37 12.65 1.40
N TRP A 506 -13.30 13.50 0.37
CA TRP A 506 -13.42 13.08 -1.02
C TRP A 506 -12.27 12.18 -1.46
N LYS A 507 -12.56 11.28 -2.41
CA LYS A 507 -11.56 10.40 -3.02
C LYS A 507 -11.62 10.45 -4.54
N VAL A 508 -10.53 10.10 -5.19
CA VAL A 508 -10.49 9.68 -6.59
C VAL A 508 -10.45 8.15 -6.60
N GLN A 509 -11.27 7.50 -7.43
CA GLN A 509 -11.19 6.07 -7.66
C GLN A 509 -10.88 5.79 -9.12
N ILE A 510 -10.04 4.77 -9.37
CA ILE A 510 -9.73 4.28 -10.71
C ILE A 510 -10.05 2.79 -10.76
N GLY A 511 -10.99 2.40 -11.62
CA GLY A 511 -11.55 1.04 -11.70
C GLY A 511 -12.97 1.00 -11.13
N CYS A 512 -13.87 0.29 -11.81
CA CYS A 512 -15.30 0.23 -11.47
C CYS A 512 -15.67 -0.95 -10.56
N GLN A 513 -14.83 -1.98 -10.51
CA GLN A 513 -15.05 -3.17 -9.70
C GLN A 513 -14.77 -2.87 -8.23
N THR A 514 -15.62 -3.32 -7.32
CA THR A 514 -15.35 -3.30 -5.87
C THR A 514 -14.92 -4.66 -5.34
N ASP A 515 -14.95 -5.69 -6.19
CA ASP A 515 -15.09 -7.06 -5.72
C ASP A 515 -13.82 -7.74 -5.24
N ALA A 516 -14.08 -8.41 -4.12
CA ALA A 516 -13.30 -9.20 -3.20
C ALA A 516 -12.83 -10.63 -3.63
N LEU A 517 -12.42 -10.95 -4.88
CA LEU A 517 -12.11 -12.33 -5.34
C LEU A 517 -10.98 -13.19 -4.71
N ASP A 518 -10.18 -12.76 -3.74
CA ASP A 518 -8.99 -13.49 -3.25
C ASP A 518 -9.28 -14.86 -2.59
N HIS A 519 -10.49 -15.03 -2.07
CA HIS A 519 -10.99 -16.26 -1.47
C HIS A 519 -11.45 -17.32 -2.50
N LEU A 520 -11.52 -16.96 -3.79
CA LEU A 520 -11.94 -17.88 -4.84
C LEU A 520 -10.78 -18.79 -5.30
N LYS A 521 -11.09 -20.07 -5.54
CA LYS A 521 -10.10 -21.07 -5.97
C LYS A 521 -9.52 -20.82 -7.36
N GLU A 522 -10.33 -20.26 -8.25
CA GLU A 522 -9.96 -19.94 -9.64
C GLU A 522 -10.17 -18.45 -9.89
N LEU A 523 -9.20 -17.80 -10.54
CA LEU A 523 -9.24 -16.38 -10.84
C LEU A 523 -9.20 -16.18 -12.36
N ARG A 524 -10.21 -15.48 -12.90
CA ARG A 524 -10.33 -15.05 -14.31
C ARG A 524 -9.84 -13.62 -14.54
N ARG A 525 -9.60 -12.89 -13.46
CA ARG A 525 -8.92 -11.59 -13.44
C ARG A 525 -8.15 -11.42 -12.13
N ALA A 526 -7.31 -10.40 -12.04
CA ALA A 526 -6.64 -10.06 -10.79
C ALA A 526 -7.68 -9.83 -9.67
N PRO A 527 -7.40 -10.26 -8.42
CA PRO A 527 -8.37 -10.17 -7.32
C PRO A 527 -8.91 -8.77 -7.11
N CYS A 528 -8.04 -7.77 -6.94
CA CYS A 528 -8.43 -6.37 -6.82
C CYS A 528 -7.92 -5.57 -8.03
N VAL A 529 -8.84 -4.91 -8.73
CA VAL A 529 -8.54 -4.12 -9.95
C VAL A 529 -8.93 -2.65 -9.84
N HIS A 530 -9.38 -2.18 -8.67
CA HIS A 530 -9.60 -0.76 -8.41
C HIS A 530 -8.55 -0.19 -7.45
N LYS A 531 -8.40 1.14 -7.47
CA LYS A 531 -7.56 1.87 -6.52
C LYS A 531 -8.20 3.20 -6.16
N THR A 532 -8.12 3.57 -4.88
CA THR A 532 -8.63 4.85 -4.37
C THR A 532 -7.50 5.75 -3.88
N PHE A 533 -7.70 7.07 -3.97
CA PHE A 533 -6.77 8.11 -3.55
C PHE A 533 -7.54 9.16 -2.76
N ARG A 534 -7.15 9.45 -1.51
CA ARG A 534 -7.75 10.54 -0.73
C ARG A 534 -7.33 11.89 -1.31
N ILE A 535 -8.28 12.82 -1.47
CA ILE A 535 -7.99 14.16 -2.00
C ILE A 535 -7.40 15.04 -0.91
N THR A 536 -6.07 15.18 -0.90
CA THR A 536 -5.33 15.93 0.13
C THR A 536 -4.66 17.22 -0.37
N THR A 537 -4.45 17.33 -1.68
CA THR A 537 -3.85 18.50 -2.33
C THR A 537 -4.66 18.94 -3.56
N PRO A 538 -4.59 20.23 -3.97
CA PRO A 538 -5.27 20.72 -5.18
C PRO A 538 -4.78 20.09 -6.49
N ILE A 539 -3.56 19.55 -6.49
CA ILE A 539 -3.00 18.81 -7.63
C ILE A 539 -2.41 17.52 -7.06
N MET A 540 -2.83 16.38 -7.58
CA MET A 540 -2.32 15.06 -7.19
C MET A 540 -2.03 14.20 -8.40
N GLN A 541 -1.09 13.27 -8.26
CA GLN A 541 -0.85 12.24 -9.26
C GLN A 541 -1.64 10.98 -8.91
N VAL A 542 -2.42 10.46 -9.86
CA VAL A 542 -3.23 9.25 -9.70
C VAL A 542 -2.91 8.23 -10.79
N TRP A 543 -3.06 6.94 -10.48
CA TRP A 543 -2.82 5.84 -11.41
C TRP A 543 -3.38 4.51 -10.90
N ASN A 544 -3.58 3.53 -11.78
CA ASN A 544 -3.86 2.15 -11.41
C ASN A 544 -3.10 1.21 -12.34
N LEU A 545 -2.51 0.13 -11.80
CA LEU A 545 -1.78 -0.86 -12.58
C LEU A 545 -2.64 -1.44 -13.71
N TRP A 546 -3.92 -1.69 -13.43
CA TRP A 546 -4.87 -2.29 -14.36
C TRP A 546 -5.59 -1.27 -15.26
N GLY A 547 -5.34 0.02 -15.02
CA GLY A 547 -6.16 1.08 -15.60
C GLY A 547 -7.56 1.08 -15.00
N GLY A 548 -8.49 1.79 -15.63
CA GLY A 548 -9.87 1.85 -15.17
C GLY A 548 -10.54 3.17 -15.47
N LEU A 549 -11.88 3.18 -15.41
CA LEU A 549 -12.66 4.41 -15.39
C LEU A 549 -12.30 5.22 -14.15
N LEU A 550 -12.25 6.53 -14.29
CA LEU A 550 -11.95 7.46 -13.21
C LEU A 550 -13.27 7.97 -12.61
N TYR A 551 -13.36 7.95 -11.28
CA TYR A 551 -14.49 8.44 -10.51
C TYR A 551 -14.03 9.44 -9.47
N LEU A 552 -14.89 10.41 -9.16
CA LEU A 552 -14.83 11.11 -7.88
C LEU A 552 -15.77 10.40 -6.92
N VAL A 553 -15.34 10.22 -5.69
CA VAL A 553 -16.14 9.60 -4.63
C VAL A 553 -16.40 10.66 -3.57
N ALA A 554 -17.67 11.09 -3.51
CA ALA A 554 -18.14 12.09 -2.57
C ALA A 554 -18.52 11.42 -1.25
N PRO A 555 -18.12 12.00 -0.09
CA PRO A 555 -18.57 11.54 1.20
C PRO A 555 -20.07 11.84 1.42
N PRO A 556 -20.70 11.22 2.42
CA PRO A 556 -22.10 11.47 2.77
C PRO A 556 -22.39 12.96 3.02
N ASP A 557 -23.66 13.36 2.83
CA ASP A 557 -24.17 14.72 3.10
C ASP A 557 -23.47 15.86 2.35
N THR A 558 -22.77 15.54 1.27
CA THR A 558 -22.04 16.53 0.49
C THR A 558 -22.96 17.42 -0.35
N GLN A 559 -22.86 18.73 -0.18
CA GLN A 559 -23.63 19.75 -0.93
C GLN A 559 -22.69 20.70 -1.68
N VAL A 560 -22.13 20.23 -2.79
CA VAL A 560 -21.26 21.05 -3.66
C VAL A 560 -21.68 20.90 -5.13
N GLY A 561 -21.70 22.01 -5.87
CA GLY A 561 -22.10 22.05 -7.27
C GLY A 561 -21.10 22.81 -8.14
N GLY A 562 -21.05 22.49 -9.43
CA GLY A 562 -20.23 23.20 -10.41
C GLY A 562 -18.71 23.03 -10.22
N LEU A 563 -18.29 21.93 -9.58
CA LEU A 563 -16.87 21.63 -9.38
C LEU A 563 -16.19 21.38 -10.73
N LYS A 564 -15.11 22.12 -11.00
CA LYS A 564 -14.27 21.91 -12.18
C LYS A 564 -13.08 21.05 -11.80
N VAL A 565 -13.07 19.82 -12.32
CA VAL A 565 -11.94 18.90 -12.20
C VAL A 565 -11.26 18.76 -13.56
N THR A 566 -9.94 18.86 -13.59
CA THR A 566 -9.16 18.74 -14.84
C THR A 566 -8.24 17.54 -14.73
N VAL A 567 -8.36 16.59 -15.67
CA VAL A 567 -7.46 15.44 -15.79
C VAL A 567 -6.52 15.72 -16.96
N GLU A 568 -5.21 15.80 -16.69
CA GLU A 568 -4.24 16.21 -17.73
C GLU A 568 -4.15 15.22 -18.90
N ARG A 569 -4.21 13.91 -18.60
CA ARG A 569 -4.11 12.85 -19.60
C ARG A 569 -5.07 11.72 -19.27
N ALA A 570 -6.02 11.47 -20.17
CA ALA A 570 -6.91 10.33 -20.09
C ALA A 570 -7.44 9.94 -21.48
N VAL A 571 -8.05 8.76 -21.56
CA VAL A 571 -8.75 8.27 -22.73
C VAL A 571 -10.24 8.49 -22.54
N LEU A 572 -10.96 8.94 -23.56
CA LEU A 572 -12.42 9.07 -23.46
C LEU A 572 -13.09 7.69 -23.41
N ALA A 573 -14.05 7.54 -22.51
CA ALA A 573 -14.93 6.39 -22.45
C ALA A 573 -16.25 6.67 -23.16
N PRO A 574 -16.91 5.66 -23.76
CA PRO A 574 -18.30 5.80 -24.16
C PRO A 574 -19.15 6.14 -22.95
N TYR A 575 -19.72 7.34 -22.94
CA TYR A 575 -20.51 7.84 -21.82
C TYR A 575 -21.78 8.49 -22.32
N PHE A 576 -22.92 7.89 -21.98
CA PHE A 576 -24.25 8.42 -22.26
C PHE A 576 -24.87 8.93 -20.97
N MET A 577 -25.39 10.16 -20.97
CA MET A 577 -26.13 10.73 -19.86
C MET A 577 -27.53 11.12 -20.32
N SER A 578 -28.56 10.52 -19.73
CA SER A 578 -29.96 10.80 -20.08
C SER A 578 -30.29 12.27 -19.90
N GLY A 579 -31.03 12.84 -20.85
CA GLY A 579 -31.37 14.27 -20.89
C GLY A 579 -30.24 15.23 -21.28
N VAL A 580 -28.98 14.75 -21.36
CA VAL A 580 -27.81 15.56 -21.73
C VAL A 580 -27.23 15.13 -23.07
N THR A 581 -26.96 13.83 -23.25
CA THR A 581 -26.38 13.28 -24.48
C THR A 581 -27.49 13.03 -25.52
N THR A 582 -27.37 13.66 -26.68
CA THR A 582 -28.28 13.42 -27.81
C THR A 582 -27.93 12.12 -28.54
N ILE A 583 -28.89 11.56 -29.30
CA ILE A 583 -28.64 10.35 -30.11
C ILE A 583 -27.56 10.57 -31.18
N ALA A 584 -27.48 11.78 -31.74
CA ALA A 584 -26.45 12.13 -32.70
C ALA A 584 -25.05 12.15 -32.06
N GLU A 585 -24.91 12.73 -30.86
CA GLU A 585 -23.65 12.69 -30.10
C GLU A 585 -23.31 11.27 -29.67
N TRP A 586 -24.30 10.50 -29.23
CA TRP A 586 -24.11 9.10 -28.85
C TRP A 586 -23.57 8.25 -29.99
N ALA A 587 -24.03 8.46 -31.23
CA ALA A 587 -23.53 7.75 -32.40
C ALA A 587 -21.99 7.88 -32.57
N VAL A 588 -21.41 9.00 -32.10
CA VAL A 588 -19.96 9.24 -32.07
C VAL A 588 -19.35 8.71 -30.75
N LEU A 589 -19.91 9.08 -29.60
CA LEU A 589 -19.36 8.74 -28.28
C LEU A 589 -19.29 7.23 -28.02
N ARG A 590 -20.25 6.46 -28.56
CA ARG A 590 -20.26 4.99 -28.49
C ARG A 590 -19.05 4.34 -29.14
N THR A 591 -18.28 5.07 -29.95
CA THR A 591 -17.04 4.60 -30.62
C THR A 591 -15.75 4.94 -29.87
N SER A 592 -15.83 5.66 -28.73
CA SER A 592 -14.66 6.01 -27.91
C SER A 592 -13.84 4.79 -27.47
N PRO A 593 -12.51 4.85 -27.41
CA PRO A 593 -11.66 3.66 -27.40
C PRO A 593 -11.52 2.97 -26.04
N ALA A 594 -12.03 3.54 -24.93
CA ALA A 594 -11.97 2.86 -23.64
C ALA A 594 -12.66 1.48 -23.66
N PRO A 595 -12.19 0.49 -22.89
CA PRO A 595 -12.79 -0.85 -22.82
C PRO A 595 -14.08 -0.91 -22.01
N TRP A 596 -14.37 0.14 -21.24
CA TRP A 596 -15.57 0.27 -20.41
C TRP A 596 -16.40 1.47 -20.85
N ALA A 597 -17.70 1.34 -20.74
CA ALA A 597 -18.69 2.36 -21.03
C ALA A 597 -19.59 2.63 -19.82
N GLU A 598 -20.14 3.83 -19.74
CA GLU A 598 -21.15 4.20 -18.75
C GLU A 598 -22.46 4.68 -19.42
N LEU A 599 -23.59 4.15 -18.98
CA LEU A 599 -24.93 4.65 -19.31
C LEU A 599 -25.55 5.19 -18.02
N GLU A 600 -25.70 6.49 -17.92
CA GLU A 600 -26.21 7.19 -16.74
C GLU A 600 -27.64 7.67 -16.96
N PHE A 601 -28.56 7.17 -16.13
CA PHE A 601 -29.99 7.49 -16.16
C PHE A 601 -30.38 8.30 -14.91
N ASP A 602 -31.69 8.45 -14.62
CA ASP A 602 -32.12 9.31 -13.52
C ASP A 602 -31.68 8.78 -12.15
N ASN A 603 -31.86 7.48 -11.91
CA ASN A 603 -31.60 6.85 -10.61
C ASN A 603 -30.59 5.69 -10.67
N VAL A 604 -30.09 5.33 -11.85
CA VAL A 604 -29.18 4.19 -12.01
C VAL A 604 -28.11 4.47 -13.07
N ILE A 605 -26.92 3.90 -12.87
CA ILE A 605 -25.80 3.96 -13.82
C ILE A 605 -25.34 2.53 -14.14
N PHE A 606 -25.16 2.23 -15.42
CA PHE A 606 -24.58 0.96 -15.86
C PHE A 606 -23.14 1.16 -16.29
N THR A 607 -22.22 0.42 -15.67
CA THR A 607 -20.84 0.30 -16.13
C THR A 607 -20.64 -1.07 -16.77
N ILE A 608 -20.51 -1.09 -18.09
CA ILE A 608 -20.52 -2.32 -18.90
C ILE A 608 -19.38 -2.30 -19.93
N PRO A 609 -18.93 -3.45 -20.46
CA PRO A 609 -17.91 -3.48 -21.50
C PRO A 609 -18.32 -2.67 -22.72
N SER A 610 -17.42 -1.85 -23.25
CA SER A 610 -17.70 -1.01 -24.43
C SER A 610 -18.13 -1.83 -25.65
N SER A 611 -17.71 -3.09 -25.74
CA SER A 611 -18.12 -4.01 -26.81
C SER A 611 -19.64 -4.19 -26.87
N ALA A 612 -20.33 -4.20 -25.73
CA ALA A 612 -21.78 -4.40 -25.67
C ALA A 612 -22.58 -3.16 -26.10
N ILE A 613 -21.98 -1.96 -26.05
CA ILE A 613 -22.64 -0.71 -26.45
C ILE A 613 -22.30 -0.25 -27.86
N ARG A 614 -21.33 -0.89 -28.54
CA ARG A 614 -20.89 -0.43 -29.87
C ARG A 614 -22.06 -0.38 -30.84
N ASP A 615 -23.00 -1.31 -30.73
CA ASP A 615 -24.18 -1.43 -31.59
C ASP A 615 -25.48 -0.93 -30.93
N LEU A 616 -25.42 -0.36 -29.72
CA LEU A 616 -26.59 0.17 -29.02
C LEU A 616 -26.96 1.55 -29.57
N GLU A 617 -27.87 1.63 -30.54
CA GLU A 617 -28.23 2.91 -31.18
C GLU A 617 -29.22 3.76 -30.35
N ARG A 618 -30.01 3.12 -29.49
CA ARG A 618 -31.13 3.73 -28.75
C ARG A 618 -30.99 3.63 -27.24
N PRO A 619 -29.93 4.22 -26.63
CA PRO A 619 -29.78 4.24 -25.18
C PRO A 619 -30.90 5.01 -24.48
N ASP A 620 -31.60 5.91 -25.17
CA ASP A 620 -32.77 6.64 -24.67
C ASP A 620 -33.95 5.72 -24.36
N LYS A 621 -34.10 4.60 -25.10
CA LYS A 621 -35.13 3.60 -24.83
C LYS A 621 -34.80 2.73 -23.63
N VAL A 622 -33.52 2.41 -23.46
CA VAL A 622 -33.01 1.75 -22.26
C VAL A 622 -33.21 2.65 -21.04
N ALA A 623 -32.87 3.93 -21.15
CA ALA A 623 -33.09 4.93 -20.11
C ALA A 623 -34.56 5.01 -19.70
N ALA A 624 -35.48 5.16 -20.65
CA ALA A 624 -36.92 5.25 -20.36
C ALA A 624 -37.46 4.03 -19.60
N LEU A 625 -37.07 2.81 -20.01
CA LEU A 625 -37.46 1.59 -19.31
C LEU A 625 -36.93 1.57 -17.87
N TRP A 626 -35.64 1.87 -17.69
CA TRP A 626 -35.00 1.79 -16.37
C TRP A 626 -35.41 2.93 -15.44
N ASP A 627 -35.75 4.10 -15.98
CA ASP A 627 -36.33 5.19 -15.20
C ASP A 627 -37.72 4.79 -14.66
N ASP A 628 -38.54 4.08 -15.45
CA ASP A 628 -39.84 3.55 -14.99
C ASP A 628 -39.66 2.43 -13.95
N ILE A 629 -38.71 1.51 -14.16
CA ILE A 629 -38.35 0.47 -13.18
C ILE A 629 -37.92 1.11 -11.85
N MET A 630 -36.97 2.05 -11.89
CA MET A 630 -36.45 2.67 -10.67
C MET A 630 -37.48 3.52 -9.94
N LYS A 631 -38.40 4.20 -10.66
CA LYS A 631 -39.56 4.87 -10.05
C LYS A 631 -40.46 3.87 -9.34
N SER A 632 -40.72 2.70 -9.94
CA SER A 632 -41.52 1.65 -9.32
C SER A 632 -40.82 1.01 -8.11
N VAL A 633 -39.49 0.89 -8.14
CA VAL A 633 -38.71 0.45 -6.97
C VAL A 633 -38.86 1.45 -5.82
N ALA A 634 -38.73 2.74 -6.11
CA ALA A 634 -38.94 3.83 -5.15
C ALA A 634 -40.36 3.84 -4.57
N ASP A 635 -41.34 3.67 -5.45
CA ASP A 635 -42.77 3.74 -5.14
C ASP A 635 -43.23 2.59 -4.24
N LEU A 636 -42.75 1.35 -4.45
CA LEU A 636 -43.00 0.28 -3.48
C LEU A 636 -42.31 0.56 -2.16
N ALA A 637 -41.06 1.04 -2.18
CA ALA A 637 -40.30 1.36 -0.97
C ALA A 637 -40.84 2.59 -0.22
N VAL A 638 -41.79 3.35 -0.81
CA VAL A 638 -42.38 4.60 -0.30
C VAL A 638 -41.34 5.67 0.01
N VAL A 639 -40.33 5.76 -0.86
CA VAL A 639 -39.30 6.80 -0.81
C VAL A 639 -39.44 7.75 -1.99
N SER A 640 -38.68 8.85 -1.95
CA SER A 640 -38.60 9.79 -3.07
C SER A 640 -38.29 9.07 -4.39
N HIS A 641 -39.06 9.39 -5.43
CA HIS A 641 -38.81 8.87 -6.79
C HIS A 641 -37.47 9.34 -7.37
N LYS A 642 -36.85 10.36 -6.78
CA LYS A 642 -35.44 10.71 -7.03
C LYS A 642 -34.61 10.18 -5.87
N PHE A 643 -33.72 9.26 -6.16
CA PHE A 643 -32.86 8.67 -5.13
C PHE A 643 -31.82 9.69 -4.64
N PRO A 644 -31.43 9.65 -3.36
CA PRO A 644 -30.37 10.50 -2.83
C PRO A 644 -29.02 10.30 -3.54
N ARG A 645 -28.76 9.08 -4.01
CA ARG A 645 -27.63 8.70 -4.86
C ARG A 645 -28.12 7.76 -5.96
N LYS A 646 -27.51 7.79 -7.14
CA LYS A 646 -27.84 6.82 -8.20
C LYS A 646 -27.29 5.44 -7.84
N GLU A 647 -28.11 4.40 -7.99
CA GLU A 647 -27.69 3.00 -7.93
C GLU A 647 -26.73 2.67 -9.07
N ARG A 648 -25.96 1.60 -8.95
CA ARG A 648 -24.96 1.22 -9.97
C ARG A 648 -24.99 -0.27 -10.26
N PHE A 649 -24.97 -0.64 -11.54
CA PHE A 649 -24.63 -1.98 -11.99
C PHE A 649 -23.24 -1.99 -12.61
N VAL A 650 -22.39 -2.92 -12.21
CA VAL A 650 -21.07 -3.14 -12.79
C VAL A 650 -20.99 -4.57 -13.31
N ALA A 651 -20.78 -4.71 -14.62
CA ALA A 651 -20.50 -6.00 -15.22
C ALA A 651 -19.04 -6.38 -15.03
N ASP A 652 -18.77 -7.64 -14.75
CA ASP A 652 -17.41 -8.15 -14.57
C ASP A 652 -17.27 -9.57 -15.13
N VAL A 653 -16.06 -9.96 -15.52
CA VAL A 653 -15.79 -11.32 -16.02
C VAL A 653 -15.91 -12.36 -14.90
N GLN A 654 -15.72 -11.91 -13.65
CA GLN A 654 -15.83 -12.70 -12.44
C GLN A 654 -16.21 -11.80 -11.27
N ILE A 655 -17.19 -12.25 -10.49
CA ILE A 655 -17.67 -11.61 -9.27
C ILE A 655 -17.45 -12.54 -8.07
N SER A 656 -17.62 -12.02 -6.86
CA SER A 656 -17.30 -12.68 -5.61
C SER A 656 -18.28 -13.80 -5.28
N HIS A 657 -19.55 -13.63 -5.60
CA HIS A 657 -20.62 -14.58 -5.28
C HIS A 657 -21.66 -14.67 -6.40
N GLY A 658 -22.14 -15.88 -6.67
CA GLY A 658 -23.30 -16.11 -7.55
C GLY A 658 -23.12 -15.64 -8.99
N PHE A 659 -24.25 -15.31 -9.63
CA PHE A 659 -24.33 -14.71 -10.96
C PHE A 659 -24.51 -13.19 -10.92
N MET A 660 -25.05 -12.69 -9.81
CA MET A 660 -25.20 -11.29 -9.44
C MET A 660 -25.20 -11.20 -7.90
N HIS A 661 -24.86 -10.04 -7.35
CA HIS A 661 -25.11 -9.74 -5.94
C HIS A 661 -25.28 -8.24 -5.71
N ALA A 662 -26.12 -7.92 -4.73
CA ALA A 662 -26.40 -6.57 -4.29
C ALA A 662 -25.19 -5.88 -3.64
N GLY A 663 -25.28 -4.56 -3.56
CA GLY A 663 -24.22 -3.69 -3.07
C GLY A 663 -24.23 -2.33 -3.73
N TYR A 664 -23.15 -1.58 -3.53
CA TYR A 664 -22.87 -0.37 -4.28
C TYR A 664 -21.44 -0.41 -4.80
N PRO A 665 -21.25 -0.87 -6.06
CA PRO A 665 -22.26 -1.25 -7.05
C PRO A 665 -22.91 -2.63 -6.80
N ILE A 666 -24.03 -2.88 -7.47
CA ILE A 666 -24.54 -4.22 -7.76
C ILE A 666 -23.59 -4.84 -8.79
N MET A 667 -22.99 -5.97 -8.44
CA MET A 667 -22.03 -6.67 -9.32
C MET A 667 -22.74 -7.76 -10.09
N MET A 668 -22.46 -7.88 -11.39
CA MET A 668 -23.06 -8.89 -12.25
C MET A 668 -22.04 -9.51 -13.20
N LEU A 669 -22.26 -10.75 -13.63
CA LEU A 669 -21.42 -11.33 -14.69
C LEU A 669 -21.65 -10.61 -16.02
N SER A 670 -20.57 -10.40 -16.78
CA SER A 670 -20.59 -9.71 -18.08
C SER A 670 -21.49 -10.41 -19.12
N SER A 671 -21.75 -11.70 -18.94
CA SER A 671 -22.70 -12.46 -19.77
C SER A 671 -24.15 -11.98 -19.64
N MET A 672 -24.49 -11.25 -18.57
CA MET A 672 -25.83 -10.71 -18.32
C MET A 672 -26.09 -9.36 -19.01
N VAL A 673 -25.04 -8.72 -19.55
CA VAL A 673 -25.16 -7.38 -20.18
C VAL A 673 -26.19 -7.33 -21.30
N PRO A 674 -26.29 -8.31 -22.23
CA PRO A 674 -27.30 -8.28 -23.27
C PRO A 674 -28.74 -8.22 -22.75
N GLU A 675 -29.01 -8.85 -21.60
CA GLU A 675 -30.34 -8.81 -20.96
C GLU A 675 -30.60 -7.46 -20.28
N LEU A 676 -29.59 -6.89 -19.62
CA LEU A 676 -29.69 -5.59 -18.93
C LEU A 676 -30.10 -4.44 -19.87
N ILE A 677 -29.58 -4.46 -21.11
CA ILE A 677 -29.78 -3.38 -22.09
C ILE A 677 -30.89 -3.68 -23.12
N ASP A 678 -31.50 -4.87 -23.11
CA ASP A 678 -32.55 -5.22 -24.05
C ASP A 678 -33.93 -4.71 -23.59
N TRP A 679 -34.20 -3.46 -23.93
CA TRP A 679 -35.47 -2.80 -23.63
C TRP A 679 -36.66 -3.38 -24.40
N GLU A 680 -36.45 -4.01 -25.56
CA GLU A 680 -37.52 -4.64 -26.35
C GLU A 680 -37.94 -5.98 -25.73
N GLY A 681 -36.95 -6.79 -25.35
CA GLY A 681 -37.14 -8.10 -24.75
C GLY A 681 -37.59 -8.08 -23.29
N ALA A 682 -37.29 -7.02 -22.53
CA ALA A 682 -37.57 -6.94 -21.09
C ALA A 682 -39.04 -7.21 -20.72
N ARG A 683 -39.99 -6.73 -21.54
CA ARG A 683 -41.44 -6.93 -21.32
C ARG A 683 -41.94 -8.33 -21.67
N THR A 684 -41.09 -9.18 -22.23
CA THR A 684 -41.44 -10.56 -22.61
C THR A 684 -40.70 -11.60 -21.76
N ARG A 685 -39.41 -11.36 -21.46
CA ARG A 685 -38.57 -12.30 -20.72
C ARG A 685 -38.44 -11.96 -19.24
N GLY A 686 -38.76 -10.74 -18.84
CA GLY A 686 -38.57 -10.25 -17.49
C GLY A 686 -37.12 -9.84 -17.21
N LEU A 687 -36.89 -9.29 -16.02
CA LEU A 687 -35.60 -8.82 -15.51
C LEU A 687 -35.42 -9.23 -14.05
N TRP A 688 -35.89 -10.44 -13.69
CA TRP A 688 -36.01 -10.89 -12.31
C TRP A 688 -34.73 -10.72 -11.49
N GLY A 689 -33.59 -11.17 -12.01
CA GLY A 689 -32.31 -11.10 -11.30
C GLY A 689 -31.89 -9.67 -10.96
N PHE A 690 -31.99 -8.74 -11.91
CA PHE A 690 -31.60 -7.35 -11.66
C PHE A 690 -32.49 -6.65 -10.63
N ILE A 691 -33.80 -6.91 -10.70
CA ILE A 691 -34.77 -6.30 -9.79
C ILE A 691 -34.67 -6.94 -8.40
N HIS A 692 -34.31 -8.22 -8.32
CA HIS A 692 -34.04 -8.92 -7.06
C HIS A 692 -32.88 -8.25 -6.31
N GLU A 693 -31.76 -7.94 -6.98
CA GLU A 693 -30.64 -7.23 -6.34
C GLU A 693 -30.99 -5.79 -5.95
N LEU A 694 -31.80 -5.08 -6.76
CA LEU A 694 -32.33 -3.78 -6.36
C LEU A 694 -33.23 -3.89 -5.13
N GLY A 695 -34.02 -4.96 -5.03
CA GLY A 695 -34.85 -5.28 -3.88
C GLY A 695 -34.04 -5.48 -2.61
N HIS A 696 -32.87 -6.13 -2.68
CA HIS A 696 -31.94 -6.20 -1.55
C HIS A 696 -31.50 -4.82 -1.07
N ASN A 697 -31.21 -3.88 -2.00
CA ASN A 697 -30.87 -2.51 -1.64
C ASN A 697 -32.06 -1.74 -0.99
N GLN A 698 -33.30 -2.25 -1.08
CA GLN A 698 -34.48 -1.66 -0.41
C GLN A 698 -34.86 -2.35 0.92
N GLN A 699 -34.27 -3.50 1.24
CA GLN A 699 -34.55 -4.20 2.50
C GLN A 699 -34.12 -3.33 3.70
N ARG A 700 -34.93 -3.34 4.76
CA ARG A 700 -34.64 -2.61 5.99
C ARG A 700 -34.67 -3.52 7.21
N GLY A 701 -33.65 -3.40 8.05
CA GLY A 701 -33.50 -4.24 9.24
C GLY A 701 -34.69 -4.20 10.21
N CYS A 702 -35.52 -3.16 10.17
CA CYS A 702 -36.70 -3.02 11.02
C CYS A 702 -37.84 -4.01 10.71
N TRP A 703 -37.93 -4.54 9.48
CA TRP A 703 -38.95 -5.51 9.08
C TRP A 703 -38.37 -6.81 8.51
N GLU A 704 -37.04 -6.96 8.56
CA GLU A 704 -36.35 -8.20 8.19
C GLU A 704 -36.21 -9.15 9.40
N PHE A 705 -36.59 -10.41 9.19
CA PHE A 705 -36.42 -11.55 10.09
C PHE A 705 -35.29 -12.46 9.56
N ARG A 706 -34.05 -12.18 9.95
CA ARG A 706 -32.88 -12.91 9.42
C ARG A 706 -32.70 -14.26 10.16
N PRO A 707 -32.27 -15.33 9.46
CA PRO A 707 -31.85 -15.37 8.05
C PRO A 707 -33.00 -15.51 7.04
N ASN A 708 -34.19 -15.91 7.49
CA ASN A 708 -35.32 -16.36 6.66
C ASN A 708 -35.76 -15.39 5.55
N THR A 709 -35.75 -14.09 5.85
CA THR A 709 -36.24 -13.05 4.94
C THR A 709 -35.21 -12.50 3.97
N THR A 710 -33.92 -12.80 4.19
CA THR A 710 -32.80 -12.21 3.44
C THR A 710 -32.99 -12.36 1.93
N GLU A 711 -33.32 -13.57 1.46
CA GLU A 711 -33.57 -13.89 0.04
C GLU A 711 -35.06 -13.90 -0.33
N CYS A 712 -35.92 -13.42 0.56
CA CYS A 712 -37.37 -13.48 0.41
C CYS A 712 -37.96 -12.11 0.08
N THR A 713 -37.84 -11.14 0.98
CA THR A 713 -38.56 -9.86 0.87
C THR A 713 -38.03 -8.99 -0.26
N CYS A 714 -36.76 -9.14 -0.67
CA CYS A 714 -36.22 -8.53 -1.89
C CYS A 714 -37.06 -8.88 -3.13
N ASN A 715 -37.65 -10.08 -3.19
CA ASN A 715 -38.48 -10.50 -4.31
C ASN A 715 -39.85 -9.81 -4.37
N LEU A 716 -40.28 -9.08 -3.32
CA LEU A 716 -41.48 -8.25 -3.41
C LEU A 716 -41.32 -7.18 -4.50
N TRP A 717 -40.13 -6.60 -4.62
CA TRP A 717 -39.80 -5.68 -5.71
C TRP A 717 -39.81 -6.37 -7.06
N SER A 718 -39.26 -7.59 -7.14
CA SER A 718 -39.29 -8.38 -8.38
C SER A 718 -40.73 -8.62 -8.83
N VAL A 719 -41.62 -9.08 -7.96
CA VAL A 719 -43.04 -9.26 -8.33
C VAL A 719 -43.68 -7.94 -8.72
N TYR A 720 -43.52 -6.91 -7.89
CA TYR A 720 -44.15 -5.60 -8.10
C TYR A 720 -43.79 -4.97 -9.45
N VAL A 721 -42.50 -4.91 -9.77
CA VAL A 721 -42.04 -4.31 -11.03
C VAL A 721 -42.46 -5.14 -12.24
N HIS A 722 -42.48 -6.48 -12.14
CA HIS A 722 -42.96 -7.31 -13.25
C HIS A 722 -44.44 -7.04 -13.54
N GLU A 723 -45.27 -6.93 -12.51
CA GLU A 723 -46.70 -6.68 -12.66
C GLU A 723 -47.01 -5.25 -13.11
N GLU A 724 -46.47 -4.24 -12.42
CA GLU A 724 -46.86 -2.84 -12.60
C GLU A 724 -46.10 -2.13 -13.73
N VAL A 725 -44.85 -2.52 -13.99
CA VAL A 725 -44.01 -1.87 -15.02
C VAL A 725 -43.89 -2.71 -16.27
N LEU A 726 -43.50 -3.98 -16.14
CA LEU A 726 -43.22 -4.83 -17.30
C LEU A 726 -44.51 -5.40 -17.92
N GLY A 727 -45.60 -5.48 -17.17
CA GLY A 727 -46.87 -6.07 -17.59
C GLY A 727 -46.82 -7.59 -17.69
N ILE A 728 -45.90 -8.22 -16.96
CA ILE A 728 -45.71 -9.67 -16.90
C ILE A 728 -46.45 -10.20 -15.69
N ASN A 729 -47.40 -11.12 -15.91
CA ASN A 729 -48.09 -11.79 -14.82
C ASN A 729 -47.09 -12.57 -13.95
N ARG A 730 -47.24 -12.53 -12.62
CA ARG A 730 -46.34 -13.21 -11.68
C ARG A 730 -46.06 -14.69 -12.02
N GLU A 731 -47.05 -15.43 -12.53
CA GLU A 731 -46.88 -16.85 -12.89
C GLU A 731 -45.91 -17.05 -14.06
N GLN A 732 -45.72 -16.01 -14.88
CA GLN A 732 -44.79 -15.97 -16.01
C GLN A 732 -43.45 -15.32 -15.63
N ALA A 733 -43.41 -14.55 -14.54
CA ALA A 733 -42.23 -13.80 -14.12
C ALA A 733 -41.10 -14.70 -13.57
N HIS A 734 -41.43 -15.81 -12.90
CA HIS A 734 -40.44 -16.74 -12.39
C HIS A 734 -41.02 -18.16 -12.24
N PRO A 735 -40.26 -19.25 -12.51
CA PRO A 735 -40.76 -20.63 -12.36
C PRO A 735 -41.31 -20.95 -10.97
N ALA A 736 -40.73 -20.38 -9.92
CA ALA A 736 -41.24 -20.53 -8.56
C ALA A 736 -42.63 -19.89 -8.34
N LEU A 737 -43.06 -18.95 -9.18
CA LEU A 737 -44.36 -18.31 -9.01
C LEU A 737 -45.48 -18.99 -9.79
N GLN A 738 -45.20 -20.08 -10.50
CA GLN A 738 -46.22 -20.89 -11.16
C GLN A 738 -47.22 -21.44 -10.13
N SER A 739 -48.51 -21.45 -10.49
CA SER A 739 -49.60 -21.78 -9.56
C SER A 739 -49.43 -23.15 -8.90
N LYS A 740 -48.89 -24.15 -9.63
CA LYS A 740 -48.60 -25.48 -9.06
C LYS A 740 -47.58 -25.42 -7.93
N SER A 741 -46.47 -24.71 -8.12
CA SER A 741 -45.40 -24.58 -7.12
C SER A 741 -45.84 -23.75 -5.93
N ARG A 742 -46.68 -22.73 -6.15
CA ARG A 742 -47.26 -21.93 -5.08
C ARG A 742 -48.26 -22.70 -4.24
N ALA A 743 -49.16 -23.46 -4.89
CA ALA A 743 -50.20 -24.22 -4.20
C ALA A 743 -49.64 -25.32 -3.28
N SER A 744 -48.51 -25.96 -3.66
CA SER A 744 -47.91 -27.02 -2.85
C SER A 744 -47.13 -26.51 -1.64
N ARG A 745 -46.60 -25.27 -1.67
CA ARG A 745 -45.75 -24.73 -0.61
C ARG A 745 -46.42 -24.66 0.76
N PRO A 746 -47.60 -24.03 0.91
CA PRO A 746 -48.28 -24.01 2.21
C PRO A 746 -48.60 -25.41 2.71
N GLU A 747 -49.01 -26.32 1.81
CA GLU A 747 -49.32 -27.71 2.16
C GLU A 747 -48.09 -28.45 2.72
N ASP A 748 -46.97 -28.38 2.01
CA ASP A 748 -45.72 -29.03 2.40
C ASP A 748 -45.17 -28.43 3.71
N TYR A 749 -45.25 -27.10 3.84
CA TYR A 749 -44.80 -26.39 5.04
C TYR A 749 -45.62 -26.76 6.29
N VAL A 750 -46.95 -26.84 6.15
CA VAL A 750 -47.82 -27.25 7.24
C VAL A 750 -47.61 -28.72 7.61
N LYS A 751 -47.45 -29.62 6.64
CA LYS A 751 -47.08 -31.03 6.89
C LYS A 751 -45.74 -31.16 7.60
N GLY A 752 -44.81 -30.26 7.32
CA GLY A 752 -43.52 -30.14 8.00
C GLY A 752 -43.59 -29.59 9.43
N GLY A 753 -44.77 -29.32 9.97
CA GLY A 753 -44.96 -28.85 11.34
C GLY A 753 -44.89 -27.34 11.52
N LYS A 754 -44.92 -26.55 10.43
CA LYS A 754 -44.83 -25.08 10.46
C LYS A 754 -43.55 -24.58 11.14
N ASP A 755 -42.45 -25.29 10.91
CA ASP A 755 -41.15 -24.98 11.49
C ASP A 755 -40.53 -23.76 10.80
N LEU A 756 -40.26 -22.68 11.55
CA LEU A 756 -39.69 -21.45 11.01
C LEU A 756 -38.29 -21.64 10.45
N ASP A 757 -37.54 -22.69 10.84
CA ASP A 757 -36.24 -23.00 10.24
C ASP A 757 -36.38 -23.37 8.75
N ASN A 758 -37.55 -23.88 8.35
CA ASN A 758 -37.89 -24.23 6.96
C ASN A 758 -38.65 -23.12 6.21
N TRP A 759 -38.94 -21.99 6.87
CA TRP A 759 -39.60 -20.82 6.29
C TRP A 759 -38.57 -19.94 5.57
N ASN A 760 -38.06 -20.37 4.41
CA ASN A 760 -37.01 -19.66 3.67
C ASN A 760 -37.45 -19.26 2.26
N THR A 761 -36.80 -18.23 1.69
CA THR A 761 -36.91 -17.73 0.30
C THR A 761 -38.34 -17.77 -0.26
N TRP A 762 -38.72 -18.85 -0.94
CA TRP A 762 -40.01 -18.98 -1.64
C TRP A 762 -41.16 -19.34 -0.71
N THR A 763 -40.92 -20.16 0.32
CA THR A 763 -41.92 -20.48 1.35
C THR A 763 -42.25 -19.23 2.15
N ALA A 764 -41.21 -18.45 2.49
CA ALA A 764 -41.38 -17.17 3.15
C ALA A 764 -42.13 -16.16 2.27
N LEU A 765 -41.74 -16.05 0.99
CA LEU A 765 -42.37 -15.13 0.04
C LEU A 765 -43.86 -15.43 -0.13
N GLU A 766 -44.27 -16.71 -0.09
CA GLU A 766 -45.67 -17.10 -0.21
C GLU A 766 -46.55 -16.48 0.89
N THR A 767 -46.04 -16.34 2.12
CA THR A 767 -46.74 -15.63 3.20
C THR A 767 -47.07 -14.19 2.81
N TYR A 768 -46.11 -13.48 2.20
CA TYR A 768 -46.30 -12.09 1.77
C TYR A 768 -47.16 -11.99 0.50
N LEU A 769 -47.05 -12.94 -0.44
CA LEU A 769 -47.87 -12.95 -1.65
C LEU A 769 -49.34 -13.19 -1.33
N GLN A 770 -49.66 -14.03 -0.35
CA GLN A 770 -51.02 -14.22 0.13
C GLN A 770 -51.61 -12.93 0.74
N LEU A 771 -50.80 -12.16 1.49
CA LEU A 771 -51.21 -10.84 1.96
C LEU A 771 -51.42 -9.87 0.80
N GLN A 772 -50.54 -9.90 -0.21
CA GLN A 772 -50.63 -9.06 -1.39
C GLN A 772 -51.88 -9.39 -2.21
N GLU A 773 -52.26 -10.66 -2.35
CA GLU A 773 -53.46 -11.08 -3.07
C GLU A 773 -54.75 -10.67 -2.35
N ALA A 774 -54.73 -10.69 -1.02
CA ALA A 774 -55.88 -10.32 -0.20
C ALA A 774 -56.07 -8.79 -0.09
N PHE A 775 -54.98 -8.03 0.02
CA PHE A 775 -55.03 -6.61 0.40
C PHE A 775 -54.37 -5.65 -0.61
N GLY A 776 -53.69 -6.17 -1.63
CA GLY A 776 -53.05 -5.40 -2.70
C GLY A 776 -51.74 -4.71 -2.29
N TRP A 777 -51.04 -4.15 -3.28
CA TRP A 777 -49.78 -3.42 -3.08
C TRP A 777 -49.94 -2.15 -2.24
N ALA A 778 -51.12 -1.53 -2.24
CA ALA A 778 -51.41 -0.37 -1.40
C ALA A 778 -51.26 -0.67 0.11
N ALA A 779 -51.58 -1.90 0.55
CA ALA A 779 -51.37 -2.32 1.94
C ALA A 779 -49.87 -2.38 2.28
N PHE A 780 -49.05 -2.96 1.40
CA PHE A 780 -47.59 -3.00 1.59
C PHE A 780 -46.98 -1.60 1.67
N LYS A 781 -47.41 -0.68 0.79
CA LYS A 781 -46.96 0.71 0.85
C LYS A 781 -47.33 1.38 2.18
N LYS A 782 -48.56 1.20 2.68
CA LYS A 782 -48.94 1.71 4.02
C LYS A 782 -48.04 1.16 5.13
N VAL A 783 -47.72 -0.13 5.06
CA VAL A 783 -46.84 -0.79 6.05
C VAL A 783 -45.43 -0.22 5.96
N PHE A 784 -44.81 -0.19 4.79
CA PHE A 784 -43.45 0.33 4.63
C PHE A 784 -43.35 1.82 5.02
N ALA A 785 -44.36 2.62 4.66
CA ALA A 785 -44.45 4.01 5.10
C ALA A 785 -44.46 4.14 6.63
N ALA A 786 -45.26 3.33 7.33
CA ALA A 786 -45.35 3.37 8.79
C ALA A 786 -44.01 3.08 9.48
N TYR A 787 -43.16 2.25 8.86
CA TYR A 787 -41.84 1.92 9.39
C TYR A 787 -40.77 2.98 9.10
N HIS A 788 -40.99 3.95 8.20
CA HIS A 788 -40.02 5.03 7.97
C HIS A 788 -39.86 5.94 9.19
N ASP A 789 -40.95 6.15 9.93
CA ASP A 789 -40.99 7.07 11.09
C ASP A 789 -40.89 6.33 12.44
N MET A 790 -40.67 5.01 12.42
CA MET A 790 -40.73 4.16 13.61
C MET A 790 -39.35 4.01 14.27
N SER A 791 -39.21 4.48 15.52
CA SER A 791 -37.95 4.42 16.27
C SER A 791 -37.79 3.17 17.15
N ASP A 792 -38.90 2.62 17.66
CA ASP A 792 -38.89 1.63 18.75
C ASP A 792 -39.12 0.20 18.23
N VAL A 793 -38.33 -0.19 17.22
CA VAL A 793 -38.44 -1.50 16.58
C VAL A 793 -37.64 -2.56 17.38
N PRO A 794 -38.24 -3.72 17.71
CA PRO A 794 -37.53 -4.82 18.37
C PRO A 794 -36.30 -5.29 17.58
N ARG A 795 -35.29 -5.80 18.30
CA ARG A 795 -34.05 -6.28 17.68
C ARG A 795 -34.11 -7.76 17.32
N ASP A 796 -34.85 -8.55 18.10
CA ASP A 796 -35.08 -9.98 17.89
C ASP A 796 -36.23 -10.24 16.91
N ASN A 797 -36.25 -11.44 16.30
CA ASN A 797 -37.22 -11.78 15.27
C ASN A 797 -38.65 -11.93 15.81
N GLU A 798 -38.82 -12.45 17.03
CA GLU A 798 -40.14 -12.67 17.64
C GLU A 798 -40.86 -11.34 17.88
N GLY A 799 -40.18 -10.37 18.50
CA GLY A 799 -40.70 -9.02 18.67
C GLY A 799 -41.00 -8.34 17.34
N LYS A 800 -40.13 -8.50 16.33
CA LYS A 800 -40.38 -7.93 14.99
C LYS A 800 -41.57 -8.59 14.28
N MET A 801 -41.77 -9.90 14.40
CA MET A 801 -42.92 -10.60 13.82
C MET A 801 -44.24 -10.14 14.45
N ASN A 802 -44.26 -9.93 15.78
CA ASN A 802 -45.39 -9.36 16.49
C ASN A 802 -45.68 -7.91 16.04
N LEU A 803 -44.64 -7.08 15.97
CA LEU A 803 -44.76 -5.70 15.49
C LEU A 803 -45.22 -5.63 14.03
N TYR A 804 -44.72 -6.50 13.16
CA TYR A 804 -45.14 -6.57 11.77
C TYR A 804 -46.60 -6.99 11.65
N THR A 805 -47.02 -8.01 12.42
CA THR A 805 -48.41 -8.45 12.51
C THR A 805 -49.33 -7.31 12.92
N LYS A 806 -48.94 -6.55 13.94
CA LYS A 806 -49.65 -5.34 14.39
C LYS A 806 -49.71 -4.28 13.29
N THR A 807 -48.56 -3.91 12.74
CA THR A 807 -48.45 -2.84 11.74
C THR A 807 -49.28 -3.16 10.51
N PHE A 808 -49.20 -4.40 10.01
CA PHE A 808 -49.98 -4.83 8.87
C PHE A 808 -51.48 -4.89 9.18
N SER A 809 -51.87 -5.46 10.33
CA SER A 809 -53.27 -5.51 10.78
C SER A 809 -53.91 -4.12 10.85
N MET A 810 -53.18 -3.14 11.39
CA MET A 810 -53.62 -1.74 11.43
C MET A 810 -53.73 -1.13 10.03
N ALA A 811 -52.79 -1.44 9.13
CA ALA A 811 -52.80 -0.91 7.76
C ALA A 811 -53.99 -1.41 6.91
N VAL A 812 -54.47 -2.63 7.19
CA VAL A 812 -55.62 -3.25 6.49
C VAL A 812 -56.91 -3.26 7.30
N GLU A 813 -56.90 -2.72 8.51
CA GLU A 813 -58.04 -2.65 9.43
C GLU A 813 -58.68 -4.03 9.74
N HIS A 814 -57.87 -5.08 9.73
CA HIS A 814 -58.29 -6.45 10.07
C HIS A 814 -57.30 -7.09 11.03
N ASN A 815 -57.78 -7.92 11.95
CA ASN A 815 -56.92 -8.72 12.82
C ASN A 815 -56.35 -9.91 12.03
N LEU A 816 -55.03 -9.88 11.81
CA LEU A 816 -54.28 -10.90 11.05
C LEU A 816 -53.60 -11.96 11.94
N CYS A 817 -53.80 -11.95 13.26
CA CYS A 817 -53.13 -12.88 14.18
C CYS A 817 -53.35 -14.35 13.78
N ALA A 818 -54.57 -14.72 13.40
CA ALA A 818 -54.91 -16.07 12.97
C ALA A 818 -54.09 -16.52 11.74
N PHE A 819 -53.91 -15.62 10.77
CA PHE A 819 -53.15 -15.88 9.56
C PHE A 819 -51.66 -16.12 9.87
N PHE A 820 -51.02 -15.24 10.63
CA PHE A 820 -49.60 -15.37 10.96
C PHE A 820 -49.33 -16.59 11.87
N LYS A 821 -50.23 -16.88 12.82
CA LYS A 821 -50.16 -18.13 13.60
C LYS A 821 -50.30 -19.38 12.73
N ALA A 822 -51.13 -19.34 11.68
CA ALA A 822 -51.25 -20.46 10.75
C ALA A 822 -49.95 -20.71 9.95
N TRP A 823 -49.13 -19.68 9.77
CA TRP A 823 -47.77 -19.74 9.23
C TRP A 823 -46.68 -20.05 10.29
N GLY A 824 -47.05 -20.34 11.53
CA GLY A 824 -46.09 -20.72 12.59
C GLY A 824 -45.41 -19.55 13.29
N TRP A 825 -45.85 -18.30 13.07
CA TRP A 825 -45.27 -17.14 13.76
C TRP A 825 -45.64 -17.14 15.26
N PRO A 826 -44.69 -16.82 16.16
CA PRO A 826 -44.92 -16.77 17.61
C PRO A 826 -45.67 -15.48 18.02
N ILE A 827 -46.93 -15.37 17.63
CA ILE A 827 -47.76 -14.22 17.98
C ILE A 827 -48.16 -14.31 19.46
N GLU A 828 -47.70 -13.33 20.24
CA GLU A 828 -47.89 -13.27 21.68
C GLU A 828 -49.28 -12.73 22.07
N ALA A 829 -49.73 -13.11 23.27
CA ALA A 829 -51.04 -12.71 23.80
C ALA A 829 -51.27 -11.18 23.84
N PRO A 830 -50.30 -10.32 24.20
CA PRO A 830 -50.50 -8.87 24.18
C PRO A 830 -50.83 -8.33 22.78
N THR A 831 -50.19 -8.87 21.73
CA THR A 831 -50.46 -8.50 20.33
C THR A 831 -51.89 -8.89 19.94
N GLU A 832 -52.35 -10.08 20.34
CA GLU A 832 -53.72 -10.53 20.08
C GLU A 832 -54.77 -9.71 20.80
N GLU A 833 -54.53 -9.38 22.07
CA GLU A 833 -55.44 -8.56 22.87
C GLU A 833 -55.59 -7.17 22.25
N GLU A 834 -54.47 -6.55 21.83
CA GLU A 834 -54.50 -5.25 21.18
C GLU A 834 -55.30 -5.27 19.87
N LEU A 835 -55.08 -6.30 19.05
CA LEU A 835 -55.73 -6.43 17.74
C LEU A 835 -57.15 -7.00 17.80
N SER A 836 -57.61 -7.49 18.96
CA SER A 836 -58.97 -8.02 19.16
C SER A 836 -60.10 -7.03 18.86
N LYS A 837 -59.76 -5.72 18.82
CA LYS A 837 -60.68 -4.64 18.48
C LYS A 837 -60.98 -4.54 16.98
N LEU A 838 -60.15 -5.15 16.13
CA LEU A 838 -60.32 -5.18 14.68
C LEU A 838 -61.11 -6.44 14.26
N PRO A 839 -61.87 -6.38 13.14
CA PRO A 839 -62.54 -7.57 12.60
C PRO A 839 -61.52 -8.64 12.21
N THR A 840 -61.74 -9.87 12.68
CA THR A 840 -60.85 -11.01 12.38
C THR A 840 -60.93 -11.42 10.91
N TRP A 841 -59.77 -11.62 10.27
CA TRP A 841 -59.71 -12.18 8.93
C TRP A 841 -59.89 -13.71 8.97
N THR A 842 -61.15 -14.15 9.03
CA THR A 842 -61.51 -15.56 9.27
C THR A 842 -61.40 -16.48 8.05
N ASN A 843 -61.40 -15.93 6.84
CA ASN A 843 -61.31 -16.67 5.58
C ASN A 843 -59.91 -16.57 4.93
N HIS A 844 -58.86 -16.44 5.75
CA HIS A 844 -57.49 -16.36 5.25
C HIS A 844 -57.08 -17.66 4.52
N PRO A 845 -56.18 -17.59 3.51
CA PRO A 845 -55.86 -18.73 2.65
C PRO A 845 -55.30 -19.94 3.40
N MET A 846 -54.61 -19.72 4.52
CA MET A 846 -54.08 -20.82 5.34
C MET A 846 -55.15 -21.70 6.01
N VAL A 847 -56.43 -21.31 6.06
CA VAL A 847 -57.51 -22.16 6.61
C VAL A 847 -57.66 -23.46 5.81
N LEU A 848 -57.31 -23.46 4.52
CA LEU A 848 -57.40 -24.64 3.65
C LEU A 848 -56.42 -25.76 4.03
N TYR A 849 -55.40 -25.44 4.85
CA TYR A 849 -54.35 -26.36 5.25
C TYR A 849 -54.34 -26.63 6.77
N GLY A 850 -55.26 -25.99 7.50
CA GLY A 850 -55.29 -25.92 8.97
C GLY A 850 -55.91 -27.11 9.68
#